data_AF-A0A812Q367-F1
#
_entry.id   AF-A0A812Q367-F1
#
_cell.length_a   1.000
_cell.length_b   1.000
_cell.length_c   1.000
_cell.angle_alpha   90.00
_cell.angle_beta   90.00
_cell.angle_gamma   90.00
#
_symmetry.space_group_name_H-M   'P 1'
#
loop_
_entity.id
_entity.type
_entity.pdbx_description
1 polymer ?
#
loop_
_entity_poly.entity_id
_entity_poly.type
_entity_poly.pdbx_seq_one_letter_code
_entity_poly.pdbx_strand_id
1 'polypeptide(L)'
;MSSLDSRAAFKARAEELSLEDDKYKKLVAAKLDTFGALAFIGPLQAGNADETPLVEALKSALSGDPSPVVLRVMRRLWFEATTQALAEMRGKVERTDASEPVRMPLAERTQRVAALQKRLVGVHWSVDVEPSHRLQDQIAQMVADQSLVWLQWDKLTSRSMEITAERLTRWSQPPGFQRVSMAQLREADKTLFTKISEDTRGHAAFAGKRIGLIRKLIGLRKELQYEEARFHSLLPDHVRQVVKNKNILLWHHLLRETGFEDLAVLDLMKGVDLIGTPDKSPLFGLKDVPASSTPDLLLEASQWRRERLKARNPHADNPEINKKLWEHTLSDVTDGFLAGPFEDEASICEHLNVDKFVASRRFLIEQGTSDKKKFRARDDYRQGGVNEPYNALEKLALFDVNSITAMATYAAKVADPVGQVEVRLGSGEILKAPLHEDFKGGPSWKGRTLDLAKAYRQVPLATASLPFGVVMVNCPTDGKVKYFAAQSLPFGATSSVFSFNRISRSLLHLGWHLCGLIAGCFYDDFPMLEPGVTSGLASSGFEFLLDSLGWQFSRDSDKAAPFSESFDLLGVRMHVGSLMGGVISLENKPSRLEKMKDSFLRSMQASRFRGVGSYGIVAVDTGAGEKYVAGGDLPDWLIEFWHRDSPDQVIGQCEAFAVVLARLAFASMVTGRRTIFFVDNESSREVWDPASKSLQTAETPGITQAALLQDVQQIITWVTEHPELILNFRSTRPLTGETPTRNSTVFLLTIGHRIEGDLLHKLKLPKAMSGQASLMLLRVRLAAERLRRQPLAQQVARQVGLM
;
A
#
# COMPACT_ATOMS: atom_id res chain seq x y z
N MET A 1 48.76 -4.24 28.52
CA MET A 1 49.65 -5.41 28.45
C MET A 1 50.71 -5.20 29.50
N SER A 2 50.80 -6.10 30.48
CA SER A 2 51.81 -5.98 31.52
C SER A 2 53.19 -6.37 30.97
N SER A 3 54.24 -6.11 31.73
CA SER A 3 55.60 -6.58 31.42
C SER A 3 55.65 -8.09 31.22
N LEU A 4 54.79 -8.84 31.92
CA LEU A 4 54.74 -10.30 31.84
C LEU A 4 54.36 -10.81 30.45
N ASP A 5 53.41 -10.16 29.79
CA ASP A 5 52.85 -10.62 28.51
C ASP A 5 53.55 -10.00 27.29
N SER A 6 54.52 -9.12 27.51
CA SER A 6 55.21 -8.41 26.43
C SER A 6 56.29 -9.28 25.78
N ARG A 7 56.02 -9.75 24.56
CA ARG A 7 57.00 -10.46 23.73
C ARG A 7 58.19 -9.58 23.35
N ALA A 8 57.94 -8.28 23.12
CA ALA A 8 58.99 -7.31 22.80
C ALA A 8 59.97 -7.14 23.97
N ALA A 9 59.45 -7.02 25.19
CA ALA A 9 60.28 -6.89 26.39
C ALA A 9 61.07 -8.19 26.65
N PHE A 10 60.42 -9.35 26.49
CA PHE A 10 61.09 -10.64 26.63
C PHE A 10 62.21 -10.81 25.60
N LYS A 11 61.95 -10.47 24.33
CA LYS A 11 62.95 -10.51 23.25
C LYS A 11 64.14 -9.61 23.53
N ALA A 12 63.89 -8.34 23.85
CA ALA A 12 64.95 -7.37 24.13
C ALA A 12 65.84 -7.83 25.29
N ARG A 13 65.23 -8.42 26.34
CA ARG A 13 65.97 -8.95 27.47
C ARG A 13 66.76 -10.22 27.13
N ALA A 14 66.19 -11.10 26.31
CA ALA A 14 66.88 -12.30 25.84
C ALA A 14 68.12 -11.94 25.00
N GLU A 15 68.01 -10.93 24.14
CA GLU A 15 69.13 -10.39 23.35
C GLU A 15 70.22 -9.77 24.24
N GLU A 16 69.84 -9.01 25.27
CA GLU A 16 70.79 -8.41 26.23
C GLU A 16 71.58 -9.46 27.03
N LEU A 17 70.95 -10.62 27.29
CA LEU A 17 71.59 -11.76 27.94
C LEU A 17 72.35 -12.68 26.97
N SER A 18 72.51 -12.25 25.71
CA SER A 18 73.21 -12.97 24.65
C SER A 18 72.60 -14.35 24.35
N LEU A 19 71.27 -14.48 24.40
CA LEU A 19 70.60 -15.70 23.94
C LEU A 19 70.67 -15.78 22.40
N GLU A 20 71.22 -16.88 21.88
CA GLU A 20 71.31 -17.12 20.45
C GLU A 20 69.92 -17.12 19.77
N ASP A 21 69.82 -16.52 18.58
CA ASP A 21 68.56 -16.34 17.84
C ASP A 21 67.87 -17.68 17.48
N ASP A 22 68.63 -18.75 17.25
CA ASP A 22 68.08 -20.11 17.05
C ASP A 22 67.34 -20.61 18.31
N LYS A 23 67.90 -20.36 19.49
CA LYS A 23 67.30 -20.76 20.77
C LYS A 23 66.09 -19.90 21.09
N TYR A 24 66.15 -18.60 20.81
CA TYR A 24 64.99 -17.72 20.93
C TYR A 24 63.83 -18.16 20.03
N LYS A 25 64.08 -18.50 18.75
CA LYS A 25 63.06 -19.04 17.83
C LYS A 25 62.42 -20.32 18.33
N LYS A 26 63.19 -21.21 18.97
CA LYS A 26 62.66 -22.43 19.60
C LYS A 26 61.75 -22.12 20.78
N LEU A 27 62.09 -21.12 21.61
CA LEU A 27 61.20 -20.65 22.68
C LEU A 27 59.91 -20.06 22.12
N VAL A 28 59.97 -19.29 21.03
CA VAL A 28 58.77 -18.78 20.33
C VAL A 28 57.91 -19.93 19.81
N ALA A 29 58.51 -20.95 19.19
CA ALA A 29 57.79 -22.13 18.72
C ALA A 29 57.12 -22.90 19.88
N ALA A 30 57.77 -22.95 21.04
CA ALA A 30 57.25 -23.54 22.27
C ALA A 30 56.28 -22.63 23.05
N LYS A 31 55.97 -21.41 22.54
CA LYS A 31 55.13 -20.40 23.19
C LYS A 31 55.64 -19.92 24.56
N LEU A 32 56.95 -19.90 24.73
CA LEU A 32 57.66 -19.41 25.93
C LEU A 32 58.36 -18.07 25.67
N ASP A 33 57.78 -17.25 24.79
CA ASP A 33 58.31 -15.97 24.33
C ASP A 33 57.84 -14.78 25.18
N THR A 34 57.41 -15.02 26.42
CA THR A 34 56.96 -14.00 27.37
C THR A 34 57.42 -14.37 28.79
N PHE A 35 57.62 -13.37 29.66
CA PHE A 35 57.96 -13.62 31.06
C PHE A 35 56.83 -14.37 31.78
N GLY A 36 55.57 -14.10 31.46
CA GLY A 36 54.43 -14.83 32.01
C GLY A 36 54.47 -16.32 31.67
N ALA A 37 54.65 -16.66 30.39
CA ALA A 37 54.74 -18.06 29.97
C ALA A 37 55.93 -18.79 30.60
N LEU A 38 57.08 -18.11 30.75
CA LEU A 38 58.26 -18.68 31.38
C LEU A 38 58.09 -18.86 32.90
N ALA A 39 57.42 -17.93 33.59
CA ALA A 39 57.18 -18.02 35.04
C ALA A 39 56.35 -19.25 35.42
N PHE A 40 55.42 -19.68 34.56
CA PHE A 40 54.51 -20.82 34.79
C PHE A 40 54.85 -22.07 33.97
N ILE A 41 56.10 -22.18 33.50
CA ILE A 41 56.55 -23.30 32.65
C ILE A 41 56.49 -24.68 33.36
N GLY A 42 56.43 -24.72 34.70
CA GLY A 42 56.32 -25.95 35.49
C GLY A 42 55.87 -25.69 36.92
N PRO A 43 55.66 -26.74 37.75
CA PRO A 43 55.14 -26.65 39.12
C PRO A 43 56.17 -26.12 40.13
N LEU A 44 57.10 -25.26 39.70
CA LEU A 44 58.20 -24.77 40.51
C LEU A 44 57.78 -23.55 41.32
N GLN A 45 57.97 -23.60 42.65
CA GLN A 45 57.79 -22.44 43.52
C GLN A 45 59.12 -21.70 43.70
N ALA A 46 59.08 -20.37 43.68
CA ALA A 46 60.25 -19.54 43.93
C ALA A 46 60.85 -19.84 45.31
N GLY A 47 62.14 -20.22 45.35
CA GLY A 47 62.85 -20.56 46.59
C GLY A 47 63.07 -22.06 46.83
N ASN A 48 62.55 -22.94 45.96
CA ASN A 48 62.85 -24.37 46.01
C ASN A 48 64.23 -24.67 45.39
N ALA A 49 65.03 -25.54 46.01
CA ALA A 49 66.41 -25.82 45.58
C ALA A 49 66.49 -26.85 44.44
N ASP A 50 65.40 -27.56 44.16
CA ASP A 50 65.30 -28.53 43.07
C ASP A 50 64.95 -27.81 41.76
N GLU A 51 65.89 -27.77 40.81
CA GLU A 51 65.70 -27.15 39.48
C GLU A 51 65.27 -28.13 38.39
N THR A 52 65.13 -29.41 38.73
CA THR A 52 64.83 -30.51 37.78
C THR A 52 63.62 -30.19 36.89
N PRO A 53 62.49 -29.67 37.41
CA PRO A 53 61.31 -29.38 36.58
C PRO A 53 61.53 -28.25 35.55
N LEU A 54 62.36 -27.25 35.88
CA LEU A 54 62.71 -26.18 34.93
C LEU A 54 63.58 -26.73 33.81
N VAL A 55 64.59 -27.53 34.16
CA VAL A 55 65.51 -28.11 33.19
C VAL A 55 64.78 -29.06 32.24
N GLU A 56 63.89 -29.91 32.74
CA GLU A 56 63.07 -30.81 31.90
C GLU A 56 62.15 -30.07 30.94
N ALA A 57 61.47 -29.02 31.41
CA ALA A 57 60.60 -28.23 30.55
C ALA A 57 61.40 -27.48 29.47
N LEU A 58 62.61 -27.01 29.80
CA LEU A 58 63.51 -26.39 28.83
C LEU A 58 64.10 -27.38 27.83
N LYS A 59 64.40 -28.62 28.23
CA LYS A 59 64.84 -29.69 27.32
C LYS A 59 63.77 -29.97 26.26
N SER A 60 62.51 -30.02 26.68
CA SER A 60 61.36 -30.18 25.79
C SER A 60 61.24 -28.98 24.82
N ALA A 61 61.26 -27.75 25.35
CA ALA A 61 61.09 -26.54 24.56
C ALA A 61 62.24 -26.26 23.57
N LEU A 62 63.48 -26.58 23.94
CA LEU A 62 64.68 -26.33 23.12
C LEU A 62 65.06 -27.52 22.23
N SER A 63 64.30 -28.62 22.31
CA SER A 63 64.50 -29.86 21.54
C SER A 63 65.92 -30.43 21.68
N GLY A 64 66.39 -30.58 22.92
CA GLY A 64 67.71 -31.14 23.25
C GLY A 64 68.24 -30.65 24.59
N ASP A 65 69.37 -31.21 25.03
CA ASP A 65 70.00 -30.78 26.29
C ASP A 65 70.59 -29.37 26.15
N PRO A 66 70.12 -28.39 26.95
CA PRO A 66 70.65 -27.04 26.89
C PRO A 66 72.08 -27.00 27.42
N SER A 67 72.97 -26.27 26.73
CA SER A 67 74.35 -26.10 27.19
C SER A 67 74.39 -25.34 28.53
N PRO A 68 75.47 -25.48 29.33
CA PRO A 68 75.62 -24.75 30.60
C PRO A 68 75.47 -23.22 30.46
N VAL A 69 75.84 -22.68 29.30
CA VAL A 69 75.71 -21.25 28.97
C VAL A 69 74.24 -20.86 28.80
N VAL A 70 73.48 -21.65 28.03
CA VAL A 70 72.04 -21.42 27.81
C VAL A 70 71.26 -21.60 29.11
N LEU A 71 71.59 -22.63 29.91
CA LEU A 71 70.98 -22.86 31.23
C LEU A 71 71.16 -21.66 32.16
N ARG A 72 72.35 -21.03 32.19
CA ARG A 72 72.60 -19.83 32.99
C ARG A 72 71.68 -18.67 32.59
N VAL A 73 71.52 -18.44 31.28
CA VAL A 73 70.65 -17.38 30.74
C VAL A 73 69.19 -17.68 31.08
N MET A 74 68.73 -18.92 30.89
CA MET A 74 67.35 -19.32 31.17
C MET A 74 67.00 -19.28 32.66
N ARG A 75 67.93 -19.66 33.56
CA ARG A 75 67.74 -19.51 35.01
C ARG A 75 67.52 -18.05 35.41
N ARG A 76 68.29 -17.14 34.81
CA ARG A 76 68.15 -15.71 35.06
C ARG A 76 66.82 -15.17 34.54
N LEU A 77 66.45 -15.51 33.30
CA LEU A 77 65.16 -15.13 32.71
C LEU A 77 63.98 -15.69 33.51
N TRP A 78 64.07 -16.93 33.98
CA TRP A 78 63.04 -17.56 34.79
C TRP A 78 62.91 -16.88 36.17
N PHE A 79 64.03 -16.57 36.83
CA PHE A 79 63.99 -15.85 38.11
C PHE A 79 63.39 -14.45 37.96
N GLU A 80 63.78 -13.71 36.91
CA GLU A 80 63.20 -12.40 36.59
C GLU A 80 61.70 -12.52 36.27
N ALA A 81 61.29 -13.55 35.52
CA ALA A 81 59.90 -13.86 35.19
C ALA A 81 59.04 -14.15 36.42
N THR A 82 59.48 -15.04 37.30
CA THR A 82 58.75 -15.43 38.52
C THR A 82 58.65 -14.27 39.51
N THR A 83 59.70 -13.47 39.62
CA THR A 83 59.70 -12.26 40.45
C THR A 83 58.69 -11.23 39.93
N GLN A 84 58.65 -11.00 38.62
CA GLN A 84 57.66 -10.13 37.98
C GLN A 84 56.23 -10.67 38.17
N ALA A 85 56.03 -12.00 38.07
CA ALA A 85 54.74 -12.64 38.24
C ALA A 85 54.18 -12.47 39.66
N LEU A 86 55.03 -12.68 40.67
CA LEU A 86 54.68 -12.47 42.07
C LEU A 86 54.37 -11.00 42.37
N ALA A 87 55.18 -10.06 41.86
CA ALA A 87 54.96 -8.64 42.03
C ALA A 87 53.64 -8.19 41.37
N GLU A 88 53.31 -8.70 40.19
CA GLU A 88 52.05 -8.39 39.50
C GLU A 88 50.83 -8.97 40.22
N MET A 89 50.90 -10.23 40.69
CA MET A 89 49.80 -10.83 41.46
C MET A 89 49.53 -10.05 42.76
N ARG A 90 50.59 -9.69 43.50
CA ARG A 90 50.46 -8.87 44.71
C ARG A 90 49.86 -7.49 44.39
N GLY A 91 50.35 -6.86 43.33
CA GLY A 91 49.84 -5.57 42.86
C GLY A 91 48.39 -5.58 42.37
N LYS A 92 47.86 -6.73 41.92
CA LYS A 92 46.43 -6.89 41.56
C LYS A 92 45.53 -6.97 42.80
N VAL A 93 46.01 -7.57 43.89
CA VAL A 93 45.25 -7.72 45.15
C VAL A 93 45.24 -6.42 45.95
N GLU A 94 46.34 -5.68 45.96
CA GLU A 94 46.50 -4.43 46.75
C GLU A 94 45.96 -3.18 46.03
N ARG A 95 45.44 -3.31 44.81
CA ARG A 95 45.08 -2.17 43.96
C ARG A 95 43.71 -1.59 44.30
N THR A 96 43.63 -0.26 44.30
CA THR A 96 42.39 0.50 44.47
C THR A 96 42.16 1.43 43.28
N ASP A 97 40.98 2.04 43.18
CA ASP A 97 40.64 2.99 42.12
C ASP A 97 41.57 4.22 42.07
N ALA A 98 42.35 4.47 43.13
CA ALA A 98 43.31 5.57 43.23
C ALA A 98 44.75 5.20 42.79
N SER A 99 45.01 3.93 42.45
CA SER A 99 46.35 3.47 42.07
C SER A 99 46.77 3.97 40.68
N GLU A 100 48.04 4.36 40.51
CA GLU A 100 48.57 4.81 39.21
C GLU A 100 48.55 3.68 38.16
N PRO A 101 48.31 3.97 36.87
CA PRO A 101 48.36 2.97 35.78
C PRO A 101 49.72 2.28 35.68
N VAL A 102 49.74 1.00 35.30
CA VAL A 102 51.01 0.29 35.04
C VAL A 102 51.63 0.86 33.79
N ARG A 103 52.91 1.22 33.89
CA ARG A 103 53.69 1.71 32.76
C ARG A 103 53.92 0.61 31.74
N MET A 104 53.58 0.88 30.48
CA MET A 104 53.90 -0.02 29.38
C MET A 104 55.43 -0.08 29.18
N PRO A 105 56.02 -1.27 29.00
CA PRO A 105 57.43 -1.40 28.64
C PRO A 105 57.78 -0.62 27.37
N LEU A 106 58.94 0.04 27.34
CA LEU A 106 59.34 0.88 26.21
C LEU A 106 59.45 0.08 24.90
N ALA A 107 59.96 -1.15 24.95
CA ALA A 107 60.08 -2.03 23.77
C ALA A 107 58.71 -2.35 23.15
N GLU A 108 57.70 -2.63 23.98
CA GLU A 108 56.32 -2.86 23.55
C GLU A 108 55.73 -1.61 22.90
N ARG A 109 55.98 -0.45 23.51
CA ARG A 109 55.51 0.84 23.02
C ARG A 109 56.06 1.14 21.63
N THR A 110 57.37 1.05 21.45
CA THR A 110 58.04 1.30 20.17
C THR A 110 57.54 0.35 19.08
N GLN A 111 57.35 -0.94 19.40
CA GLN A 111 56.84 -1.91 18.44
C GLN A 111 55.40 -1.58 18.01
N ARG A 112 54.52 -1.19 18.93
CA ARG A 112 53.12 -0.83 18.62
C ARG A 112 53.03 0.43 17.78
N VAL A 113 53.81 1.45 18.08
CA VAL A 113 53.87 2.68 17.28
C VAL A 113 54.34 2.35 15.87
N ALA A 114 55.41 1.57 15.71
CA ALA A 114 55.89 1.15 14.40
C ALA A 114 54.86 0.33 13.61
N ALA A 115 54.09 -0.53 14.28
CA ALA A 115 53.01 -1.30 13.66
C ALA A 115 51.84 -0.39 13.22
N LEU A 116 51.48 0.61 14.04
CA LEU A 116 50.46 1.60 13.70
C LEU A 116 50.88 2.48 12.52
N GLN A 117 52.12 2.93 12.50
CA GLN A 117 52.71 3.69 11.40
C GLN A 117 52.62 2.93 10.07
N LYS A 118 52.90 1.62 10.08
CA LYS A 118 52.76 0.77 8.88
C LYS A 118 51.32 0.58 8.44
N ARG A 119 50.37 0.53 9.38
CA ARG A 119 48.95 0.25 9.10
C ARG A 119 48.19 1.50 8.64
N LEU A 120 48.50 2.66 9.21
CA LEU A 120 47.83 3.93 8.93
C LEU A 120 48.58 4.73 7.86
N VAL A 121 48.52 4.21 6.63
CA VAL A 121 49.11 4.87 5.45
C VAL A 121 48.38 6.18 5.18
N GLY A 122 49.10 7.31 5.21
CA GLY A 122 48.55 8.65 4.98
C GLY A 122 48.42 9.56 6.21
N VAL A 123 48.68 9.04 7.42
CA VAL A 123 48.74 9.85 8.65
C VAL A 123 50.16 10.37 8.87
N HIS A 124 50.33 11.68 9.03
CA HIS A 124 51.61 12.29 9.39
C HIS A 124 51.87 12.10 10.89
N TRP A 125 52.87 11.29 11.23
CA TRP A 125 53.25 11.03 12.61
C TRP A 125 54.22 12.10 13.10
N SER A 126 53.71 13.06 13.87
CA SER A 126 54.50 14.04 14.60
C SER A 126 54.27 13.90 16.10
N VAL A 127 55.10 14.58 16.90
CA VAL A 127 54.97 14.63 18.37
C VAL A 127 53.62 15.21 18.82
N ASP A 128 52.95 15.98 17.96
CA ASP A 128 51.61 16.55 18.21
C ASP A 128 50.47 15.58 17.92
N VAL A 129 50.69 14.57 17.08
CA VAL A 129 49.69 13.57 16.69
C VAL A 129 49.88 12.26 17.45
N GLU A 130 51.11 12.00 17.93
CA GLU A 130 51.41 10.83 18.74
C GLU A 130 50.71 10.93 20.11
N PRO A 131 49.94 9.91 20.54
CA PRO A 131 49.35 9.88 21.87
C PRO A 131 50.41 9.90 22.98
N SER A 132 50.16 10.63 24.07
CA SER A 132 51.08 10.67 25.22
C SER A 132 51.32 9.29 25.82
N HIS A 133 52.49 9.08 26.42
CA HIS A 133 52.83 7.84 27.11
C HIS A 133 51.86 7.57 28.26
N ARG A 134 51.47 8.61 29.01
CA ARG A 134 50.47 8.51 30.08
C ARG A 134 49.12 8.00 29.57
N LEU A 135 48.64 8.47 28.42
CA LEU A 135 47.41 8.00 27.82
C LEU A 135 47.53 6.53 27.40
N GLN A 136 48.65 6.15 26.79
CA GLN A 136 48.92 4.77 26.41
C GLN A 136 48.96 3.83 27.62
N ASP A 137 49.54 4.27 28.74
CA ASP A 137 49.59 3.51 29.99
C ASP A 137 48.18 3.34 30.62
N GLN A 138 47.33 4.37 30.55
CA GLN A 138 45.94 4.27 30.98
C GLN A 138 45.13 3.26 30.16
N ILE A 139 45.26 3.29 28.84
CA ILE A 139 44.59 2.31 27.97
C ILE A 139 45.16 0.90 28.21
N ALA A 140 46.46 0.77 28.41
CA ALA A 140 47.08 -0.51 28.75
C ALA A 140 46.56 -1.08 30.07
N GLN A 141 46.24 -0.20 31.03
CA GLN A 141 45.61 -0.55 32.29
C GLN A 141 44.16 -1.01 32.12
N MET A 142 43.34 -0.33 31.31
CA MET A 142 41.97 -0.77 31.02
C MET A 142 41.93 -2.20 30.46
N VAL A 143 42.89 -2.51 29.58
CA VAL A 143 43.05 -3.86 29.03
C VAL A 143 43.45 -4.86 30.11
N ALA A 144 44.35 -4.50 31.02
CA ALA A 144 44.77 -5.36 32.12
C ALA A 144 43.63 -5.62 33.13
N ASP A 145 42.85 -4.58 33.42
CA ASP A 145 41.72 -4.62 34.35
C ASP A 145 40.46 -5.23 33.72
N GLN A 146 40.46 -5.52 32.41
CA GLN A 146 39.28 -5.95 31.64
C GLN A 146 38.04 -5.06 31.89
N SER A 147 38.28 -3.77 32.08
CA SER A 147 37.24 -2.78 32.40
C SER A 147 37.45 -1.51 31.60
N LEU A 148 36.34 -0.87 31.23
CA LEU A 148 36.35 0.40 30.53
C LEU A 148 36.12 1.55 31.52
N VAL A 149 37.01 2.54 31.44
CA VAL A 149 36.95 3.77 32.22
C VAL A 149 36.79 4.92 31.24
N TRP A 150 35.83 5.80 31.52
CA TRP A 150 35.62 7.00 30.71
C TRP A 150 36.81 7.96 30.81
N LEU A 151 37.29 8.45 29.66
CA LEU A 151 38.33 9.46 29.56
C LEU A 151 37.72 10.74 28.96
N GLN A 152 37.89 11.86 29.65
CA GLN A 152 37.53 13.16 29.09
C GLN A 152 38.45 13.54 27.95
N TRP A 153 37.89 14.30 27.00
CA TRP A 153 38.59 14.79 25.82
C TRP A 153 39.83 15.63 26.16
N ASP A 154 39.79 16.42 27.24
CA ASP A 154 40.92 17.23 27.72
C ASP A 154 42.09 16.40 28.28
N LYS A 155 41.87 15.10 28.52
CA LYS A 155 42.91 14.15 28.99
C LYS A 155 43.52 13.32 27.87
N LEU A 156 42.98 13.41 26.65
CA LEU A 156 43.54 12.79 25.44
C LEU A 156 44.74 13.61 24.93
N THR A 157 45.82 13.58 25.69
CA THR A 157 47.01 14.42 25.45
C THR A 157 47.92 13.82 24.38
N SER A 158 48.53 14.68 23.58
CA SER A 158 49.61 14.32 22.66
C SER A 158 50.95 14.19 23.40
N ARG A 159 51.94 13.63 22.72
CA ARG A 159 53.31 13.53 23.22
C ARG A 159 53.92 14.92 23.43
N SER A 160 53.59 15.91 22.60
CA SER A 160 54.09 17.28 22.76
C SER A 160 53.53 17.93 24.01
N MET A 161 52.24 17.75 24.28
CA MET A 161 51.58 18.22 25.51
C MET A 161 52.14 17.55 26.76
N GLU A 162 52.50 16.26 26.70
CA GLU A 162 53.12 15.55 27.83
C GLU A 162 54.55 16.05 28.13
N ILE A 163 55.30 16.44 27.10
CA ILE A 163 56.66 17.00 27.27
C ILE A 163 56.62 18.41 27.86
N THR A 164 55.58 19.20 27.54
CA THR A 164 55.43 20.59 28.01
C THR A 164 54.70 20.74 29.35
N ALA A 165 53.88 19.77 29.77
CA ALA A 165 53.04 19.91 30.95
C ALA A 165 53.72 19.45 32.27
N GLU A 166 53.85 20.38 33.22
CA GLU A 166 54.03 20.07 34.65
C GLU A 166 52.70 19.57 35.25
N ARG A 167 52.72 18.35 35.82
CA ARG A 167 51.73 17.77 36.74
C ARG A 167 50.25 18.20 36.55
N LEU A 168 49.54 17.54 35.62
CA LEU A 168 48.08 17.49 35.66
C LEU A 168 47.60 16.67 36.88
N THR A 169 46.75 17.32 37.68
CA THR A 169 46.10 16.84 38.92
C THR A 169 45.50 15.45 38.83
N ARG A 170 45.50 14.72 39.96
CA ARG A 170 44.88 13.39 40.09
C ARG A 170 43.37 13.50 39.84
N TRP A 171 42.88 12.67 38.93
CA TRP A 171 41.47 12.58 38.56
C TRP A 171 40.73 11.61 39.50
N SER A 172 39.50 11.95 39.84
CA SER A 172 38.54 11.08 40.52
C SER A 172 37.31 10.87 39.64
N GLN A 173 36.77 9.66 39.61
CA GLN A 173 35.55 9.34 38.85
C GLN A 173 34.39 10.27 39.22
N PRO A 174 33.57 10.69 38.24
CA PRO A 174 32.32 11.39 38.52
C PRO A 174 31.41 10.55 39.45
N PRO A 175 30.71 11.17 40.42
CA PRO A 175 29.79 10.45 41.29
C PRO A 175 28.74 9.70 40.47
N GLY A 176 28.59 8.39 40.70
CA GLY A 176 27.59 7.54 40.04
C GLY A 176 28.06 6.77 38.80
N PHE A 177 29.28 7.01 38.30
CA PHE A 177 29.86 6.21 37.21
C PHE A 177 30.50 4.93 37.74
N GLN A 178 29.95 3.76 37.41
CA GLN A 178 30.57 2.46 37.71
C GLN A 178 31.44 1.98 36.54
N ARG A 179 32.57 1.33 36.85
CA ARG A 179 33.39 0.65 35.85
C ARG A 179 32.57 -0.45 35.19
N VAL A 180 32.46 -0.42 33.86
CA VAL A 180 31.76 -1.46 33.10
C VAL A 180 32.76 -2.56 32.73
N SER A 181 32.45 -3.80 33.08
CA SER A 181 33.27 -4.94 32.70
C SER A 181 33.13 -5.27 31.21
N MET A 182 34.19 -5.83 30.62
CA MET A 182 34.13 -6.34 29.24
C MET A 182 33.06 -7.43 29.05
N ALA A 183 32.71 -8.19 30.10
CA ALA A 183 31.64 -9.17 30.06
C ALA A 183 30.26 -8.52 29.91
N GLN A 184 29.98 -7.45 30.67
CA GLN A 184 28.74 -6.69 30.56
C GLN A 184 28.59 -6.02 29.19
N LEU A 185 29.69 -5.53 28.62
CA LEU A 185 29.69 -4.98 27.26
C LEU A 185 29.41 -6.05 26.20
N ARG A 186 30.03 -7.23 26.30
CA ARG A 186 29.75 -8.34 25.38
C ARG A 186 28.30 -8.81 25.46
N GLU A 187 27.72 -8.84 26.67
CA GLU A 187 26.31 -9.19 26.84
C GLU A 187 25.38 -8.10 26.30
N ALA A 188 25.73 -6.82 26.49
CA ALA A 188 25.00 -5.70 25.91
C ALA A 188 25.09 -5.68 24.38
N ASP A 189 26.28 -5.93 23.81
CA ASP A 189 26.49 -6.08 22.36
C ASP A 189 25.73 -7.29 21.83
N LYS A 190 25.78 -8.44 22.51
CA LYS A 190 25.00 -9.61 22.12
C LYS A 190 23.50 -9.33 22.16
N THR A 191 23.03 -8.59 23.18
CA THR A 191 21.62 -8.18 23.29
C THR A 191 21.25 -7.16 22.21
N LEU A 192 22.15 -6.24 21.87
CA LEU A 192 21.99 -5.25 20.82
C LEU A 192 21.99 -5.92 19.44
N PHE A 193 22.91 -6.85 19.18
CA PHE A 193 22.95 -7.64 17.94
C PHE A 193 21.77 -8.62 17.84
N THR A 194 21.30 -9.17 18.96
CA THR A 194 20.06 -9.97 19.00
C THR A 194 18.85 -9.08 18.69
N LYS A 195 18.76 -7.87 19.26
CA LYS A 195 17.72 -6.89 18.93
C LYS A 195 17.80 -6.40 17.49
N ILE A 196 19.01 -6.09 16.99
CA ILE A 196 19.24 -5.69 15.60
C ILE A 196 18.87 -6.85 14.66
N SER A 197 19.17 -8.10 15.02
CA SER A 197 18.73 -9.30 14.29
C SER A 197 17.21 -9.49 14.34
N GLU A 198 16.58 -9.25 15.48
CA GLU A 198 15.12 -9.20 15.66
C GLU A 198 14.45 -8.01 14.91
N ASP A 199 15.22 -6.97 14.60
CA ASP A 199 14.77 -5.76 13.89
C ASP A 199 15.11 -5.78 12.39
N THR A 200 16.12 -6.57 11.95
CA THR A 200 16.38 -6.92 10.55
C THR A 200 15.69 -8.24 10.22
N ARG A 201 14.38 -8.19 10.01
CA ARG A 201 13.49 -9.34 10.23
C ARG A 201 13.52 -10.42 9.14
N GLY A 202 13.93 -11.62 9.54
CA GLY A 202 13.57 -12.89 8.86
C GLY A 202 12.10 -13.29 9.08
N HIS A 203 11.68 -14.41 8.47
CA HIS A 203 10.27 -14.87 8.55
C HIS A 203 9.86 -15.22 9.99
N ALA A 204 10.79 -15.71 10.82
CA ALA A 204 10.56 -16.02 12.24
C ALA A 204 10.21 -14.78 13.08
N ALA A 205 10.81 -13.63 12.80
CA ALA A 205 10.51 -12.39 13.52
C ALA A 205 9.11 -11.86 13.16
N PHE A 206 8.69 -11.96 11.90
CA PHE A 206 7.30 -11.66 11.50
C PHE A 206 6.30 -12.63 12.15
N ALA A 207 6.65 -13.91 12.25
CA ALA A 207 5.84 -14.88 12.99
C ALA A 207 5.72 -14.51 14.47
N GLY A 208 6.83 -14.18 15.13
CA GLY A 208 6.87 -13.72 16.51
C GLY A 208 6.03 -12.47 16.74
N LYS A 209 6.12 -11.47 15.85
CA LYS A 209 5.30 -10.25 15.91
C LYS A 209 3.80 -10.57 15.83
N ARG A 210 3.39 -11.41 14.89
CA ARG A 210 1.97 -11.80 14.69
C ARG A 210 1.43 -12.62 15.86
N ILE A 211 2.23 -13.53 16.42
CA ILE A 211 1.87 -14.28 17.63
C ILE A 211 1.78 -13.35 18.86
N GLY A 212 2.71 -12.42 19.00
CA GLY A 212 2.70 -11.39 20.05
C GLY A 212 1.45 -10.52 19.97
N LEU A 213 1.05 -10.12 18.76
CA LEU A 213 -0.20 -9.40 18.52
C LEU A 213 -1.41 -10.20 19.02
N ILE A 214 -1.52 -11.49 18.69
CA ILE A 214 -2.63 -12.34 19.14
C ILE A 214 -2.72 -12.33 20.67
N ARG A 215 -1.60 -12.54 21.37
CA ARG A 215 -1.56 -12.51 22.84
C ARG A 215 -1.98 -11.14 23.39
N LYS A 216 -1.49 -10.06 22.78
CA LYS A 216 -1.83 -8.69 23.16
C LYS A 216 -3.32 -8.41 23.01
N LEU A 217 -3.92 -8.81 21.89
CA LEU A 217 -5.36 -8.63 21.64
C LEU A 217 -6.21 -9.40 22.65
N ILE A 218 -5.81 -10.62 23.03
CA ILE A 218 -6.48 -11.40 24.08
C ILE A 218 -6.44 -10.65 25.42
N GLY A 219 -5.26 -10.11 25.79
CA GLY A 219 -5.10 -9.32 27.02
C GLY A 219 -5.98 -8.07 27.02
N LEU A 220 -5.83 -7.21 26.01
CA LEU A 220 -6.57 -5.96 25.91
C LEU A 220 -8.09 -6.16 25.85
N ARG A 221 -8.56 -7.20 25.15
CA ARG A 221 -10.01 -7.51 25.11
C ARG A 221 -10.54 -7.84 26.50
N LYS A 222 -9.78 -8.56 27.32
CA LYS A 222 -10.16 -8.88 28.71
C LYS A 222 -10.13 -7.65 29.60
N GLU A 223 -9.12 -6.79 29.44
CA GLU A 223 -8.97 -5.55 30.21
C GLU A 223 -10.11 -4.56 29.93
N LEU A 224 -10.47 -4.38 28.65
CA LEU A 224 -11.47 -3.40 28.22
C LEU A 224 -12.93 -3.91 28.30
N GLN A 225 -13.16 -5.18 28.63
CA GLN A 225 -14.48 -5.80 28.52
C GLN A 225 -15.59 -5.07 29.30
N TYR A 226 -15.28 -4.53 30.49
CA TYR A 226 -16.25 -3.85 31.33
C TYR A 226 -16.53 -2.42 30.84
N GLU A 227 -15.50 -1.73 30.35
CA GLU A 227 -15.64 -0.42 29.74
C GLU A 227 -16.42 -0.51 28.42
N GLU A 228 -16.18 -1.56 27.64
CA GLU A 228 -16.94 -1.86 26.42
C GLU A 228 -18.42 -2.09 26.73
N ALA A 229 -18.73 -2.93 27.73
CA ALA A 229 -20.11 -3.16 28.16
C ALA A 229 -20.80 -1.88 28.64
N ARG A 230 -20.08 -1.01 29.37
CA ARG A 230 -20.58 0.31 29.79
C ARG A 230 -20.78 1.25 28.61
N PHE A 231 -19.89 1.24 27.63
CA PHE A 231 -20.05 2.04 26.41
C PHE A 231 -21.29 1.60 25.62
N HIS A 232 -21.49 0.28 25.46
CA HIS A 232 -22.65 -0.28 24.76
C HIS A 232 -23.98 0.01 25.46
N SER A 233 -24.01 0.11 26.80
CA SER A 233 -25.24 0.43 27.54
C SER A 233 -25.70 1.88 27.35
N LEU A 234 -24.79 2.78 26.93
CA LEU A 234 -25.11 4.17 26.58
C LEU A 234 -25.62 4.33 25.14
N LEU A 235 -25.47 3.31 24.31
CA LEU A 235 -25.96 3.34 22.92
C LEU A 235 -27.47 3.09 22.88
N PRO A 236 -28.19 3.72 21.93
CA PRO A 236 -29.58 3.40 21.64
C PRO A 236 -29.76 1.90 21.33
N ASP A 237 -30.92 1.34 21.66
CA ASP A 237 -31.15 -0.10 21.61
C ASP A 237 -30.92 -0.69 20.20
N HIS A 238 -31.32 0.02 19.14
CA HIS A 238 -31.09 -0.46 17.78
C HIS A 238 -29.61 -0.43 17.38
N VAL A 239 -28.87 0.59 17.79
CA VAL A 239 -27.42 0.68 17.59
C VAL A 239 -26.75 -0.48 18.32
N ARG A 240 -27.10 -0.70 19.59
CA ARG A 240 -26.57 -1.78 20.43
C ARG A 240 -26.78 -3.14 19.79
N GLN A 241 -27.94 -3.39 19.18
CA GLN A 241 -28.22 -4.64 18.48
C GLN A 241 -27.28 -4.87 17.27
N VAL A 242 -26.99 -3.82 16.49
CA VAL A 242 -26.10 -3.90 15.34
C VAL A 242 -24.64 -4.11 15.77
N VAL A 243 -24.20 -3.42 16.82
CA VAL A 243 -22.80 -3.47 17.28
C VAL A 243 -22.54 -4.50 18.39
N LYS A 244 -23.51 -5.33 18.77
CA LYS A 244 -23.45 -6.23 19.94
C LYS A 244 -22.18 -7.08 20.10
N ASN A 245 -21.52 -7.42 18.99
CA ASN A 245 -20.31 -8.25 18.98
C ASN A 245 -19.03 -7.45 18.69
N LYS A 246 -19.09 -6.12 18.64
CA LYS A 246 -17.98 -5.22 18.30
C LYS A 246 -17.26 -4.77 19.57
N ASN A 247 -15.92 -4.82 19.53
CA ASN A 247 -15.07 -4.26 20.58
C ASN A 247 -14.54 -2.89 20.10
N ILE A 248 -15.39 -1.87 20.23
CA ILE A 248 -15.20 -0.52 19.70
C ILE A 248 -14.10 0.23 20.47
N LEU A 249 -14.01 0.07 21.79
CA LEU A 249 -12.96 0.68 22.61
C LEU A 249 -11.60 0.00 22.36
N LEU A 250 -11.58 -1.33 22.17
CA LEU A 250 -10.38 -2.02 21.73
C LEU A 250 -9.90 -1.48 20.38
N TRP A 251 -10.82 -1.30 19.43
CA TRP A 251 -10.49 -0.71 18.14
C TRP A 251 -9.89 0.69 18.30
N HIS A 252 -10.52 1.54 19.12
CA HIS A 252 -10.04 2.89 19.40
C HIS A 252 -8.65 2.91 20.02
N HIS A 253 -8.40 2.03 20.99
CA HIS A 253 -7.11 1.88 21.64
C HIS A 253 -6.00 1.57 20.62
N LEU A 254 -6.24 0.59 19.74
CA LEU A 254 -5.28 0.20 18.71
C LEU A 254 -5.06 1.30 17.66
N LEU A 255 -6.12 2.01 17.26
CA LEU A 255 -5.99 3.12 16.31
C LEU A 255 -5.17 4.27 16.91
N ARG A 256 -5.37 4.60 18.19
CA ARG A 256 -4.56 5.61 18.89
C ARG A 256 -3.10 5.18 19.03
N GLU A 257 -2.87 3.94 19.43
CA GLU A 257 -1.51 3.40 19.58
C GLU A 257 -0.74 3.39 18.25
N THR A 258 -1.42 3.07 17.15
CA THR A 258 -0.81 3.01 15.81
C THR A 258 -0.82 4.36 15.08
N GLY A 259 -1.28 5.44 15.73
CA GLY A 259 -1.27 6.79 15.17
C GLY A 259 -2.21 7.00 13.97
N PHE A 260 -3.38 6.35 13.95
CA PHE A 260 -4.36 6.56 12.88
C PHE A 260 -4.94 7.98 12.92
N GLU A 261 -4.95 8.66 11.78
CA GLU A 261 -5.30 10.08 11.68
C GLU A 261 -6.79 10.38 11.92
N ASP A 262 -7.70 9.48 11.51
CA ASP A 262 -9.15 9.69 11.60
C ASP A 262 -9.77 8.92 12.78
N LEU A 263 -9.55 9.40 13.99
CA LEU A 263 -10.14 8.79 15.19
C LEU A 263 -11.66 8.98 15.29
N ALA A 264 -12.24 9.92 14.53
CA ALA A 264 -13.68 10.14 14.44
C ALA A 264 -14.42 8.99 13.73
N VAL A 265 -13.69 8.03 13.13
CA VAL A 265 -14.27 6.78 12.63
C VAL A 265 -15.05 6.01 13.71
N LEU A 266 -14.73 6.22 14.99
CA LEU A 266 -15.44 5.62 16.11
C LEU A 266 -16.88 6.15 16.24
N ASP A 267 -17.12 7.41 15.88
CA ASP A 267 -18.46 8.02 15.98
C ASP A 267 -19.43 7.38 14.99
N LEU A 268 -18.93 6.83 13.88
CA LEU A 268 -19.74 6.05 12.93
C LEU A 268 -20.33 4.79 13.58
N MET A 269 -19.74 4.27 14.67
CA MET A 269 -20.28 3.14 15.42
C MET A 269 -21.38 3.55 16.41
N LYS A 270 -21.58 4.85 16.64
CA LYS A 270 -22.73 5.38 17.39
C LYS A 270 -23.94 5.60 16.47
N GLY A 271 -23.72 5.65 15.17
CA GLY A 271 -24.75 5.79 14.14
C GLY A 271 -24.27 6.67 12.99
N VAL A 272 -24.61 6.29 11.77
CA VAL A 272 -24.30 7.07 10.57
C VAL A 272 -25.55 7.78 10.06
N ASP A 273 -25.39 9.05 9.65
CA ASP A 273 -26.45 9.80 9.01
C ASP A 273 -26.62 9.49 7.52
N LEU A 274 -27.86 9.39 7.05
CA LEU A 274 -28.16 9.17 5.63
C LEU A 274 -28.10 10.45 4.79
N ILE A 275 -28.27 11.59 5.43
CA ILE A 275 -28.49 12.90 4.81
C ILE A 275 -27.69 13.98 5.55
N GLY A 276 -27.66 15.19 5.00
CA GLY A 276 -26.94 16.31 5.59
C GLY A 276 -25.48 16.35 5.15
N THR A 277 -24.68 17.09 5.90
CA THR A 277 -23.25 17.28 5.59
C THR A 277 -22.41 16.56 6.64
N PRO A 278 -21.63 15.53 6.26
CA PRO A 278 -20.75 14.83 7.19
C PRO A 278 -19.50 15.65 7.50
N ASP A 279 -18.80 15.29 8.56
CA ASP A 279 -17.45 15.82 8.83
C ASP A 279 -16.46 15.33 7.78
N LYS A 280 -15.55 16.23 7.36
CA LYS A 280 -14.50 15.92 6.40
C LYS A 280 -13.40 15.07 7.06
N SER A 281 -13.19 13.85 6.57
CA SER A 281 -12.09 13.00 7.02
C SER A 281 -10.72 13.56 6.59
N PRO A 282 -9.67 13.43 7.42
CA PRO A 282 -8.30 13.72 7.00
C PRO A 282 -7.79 12.74 5.94
N LEU A 283 -8.38 11.54 5.83
CA LEU A 283 -7.90 10.44 4.97
C LEU A 283 -8.05 10.71 3.47
N PHE A 284 -9.00 11.56 3.09
CA PHE A 284 -9.39 11.76 1.70
C PHE A 284 -9.21 13.20 1.25
N GLY A 285 -8.93 13.38 -0.05
CA GLY A 285 -8.85 14.70 -0.66
C GLY A 285 -10.23 15.37 -0.69
N LEU A 286 -10.25 16.71 -0.70
CA LEU A 286 -11.49 17.48 -0.80
C LEU A 286 -12.08 17.35 -2.21
N LYS A 287 -13.37 17.01 -2.28
CA LYS A 287 -14.21 17.14 -3.47
C LYS A 287 -15.64 17.39 -3.01
N ASP A 288 -16.00 18.66 -2.97
CA ASP A 288 -17.33 19.11 -2.59
C ASP A 288 -18.32 18.86 -3.74
N VAL A 289 -19.32 18.02 -3.46
CA VAL A 289 -20.48 17.78 -4.30
C VAL A 289 -21.70 18.17 -3.48
N PRO A 290 -22.20 19.41 -3.66
CA PRO A 290 -23.25 19.95 -2.81
C PRO A 290 -24.55 19.17 -2.96
N ALA A 291 -25.28 19.09 -1.86
CA ALA A 291 -26.63 18.53 -1.83
C ALA A 291 -27.55 19.29 -2.81
N SER A 292 -28.44 18.55 -3.46
CA SER A 292 -29.43 19.09 -4.41
C SER A 292 -30.78 19.41 -3.77
N SER A 293 -30.96 19.02 -2.51
CA SER A 293 -32.16 19.26 -1.69
C SER A 293 -31.74 19.41 -0.23
N THR A 294 -32.70 19.66 0.67
CA THR A 294 -32.48 19.66 2.13
C THR A 294 -33.27 18.55 2.81
N PRO A 295 -32.86 18.10 4.02
CA PRO A 295 -33.64 17.16 4.83
C PRO A 295 -35.11 17.56 4.99
N ASP A 296 -35.36 18.84 5.29
CA ASP A 296 -36.71 19.37 5.52
C ASP A 296 -37.56 19.32 4.25
N LEU A 297 -37.01 19.77 3.11
CA LEU A 297 -37.71 19.71 1.83
C LEU A 297 -38.04 18.26 1.44
N LEU A 298 -37.13 17.32 1.72
CA LEU A 298 -37.37 15.90 1.46
C LEU A 298 -38.49 15.35 2.36
N LEU A 299 -38.52 15.71 3.65
CA LEU A 299 -39.59 15.31 4.58
C LEU A 299 -40.95 15.91 4.18
N GLU A 300 -40.99 17.18 3.78
CA GLU A 300 -42.23 17.81 3.30
C GLU A 300 -42.75 17.15 2.03
N ALA A 301 -41.87 16.82 1.09
CA ALA A 301 -42.24 16.13 -0.15
C ALA A 301 -42.55 14.62 0.05
N SER A 302 -42.27 14.07 1.24
CA SER A 302 -42.27 12.63 1.48
C SER A 302 -43.62 11.99 1.23
N GLN A 303 -44.73 12.61 1.68
CA GLN A 303 -46.07 12.07 1.54
C GLN A 303 -46.45 11.84 0.07
N TRP A 304 -46.26 12.86 -0.78
CA TRP A 304 -46.53 12.76 -2.22
C TRP A 304 -45.61 11.76 -2.92
N ARG A 305 -44.34 11.68 -2.50
CA ARG A 305 -43.41 10.67 -3.00
C ARG A 305 -43.88 9.26 -2.63
N ARG A 306 -44.28 9.01 -1.37
CA ARG A 306 -44.78 7.70 -0.93
C ARG A 306 -46.01 7.26 -1.73
N GLU A 307 -46.98 8.14 -1.95
CA GLU A 307 -48.16 7.83 -2.78
C GLU A 307 -47.78 7.45 -4.21
N ARG A 308 -46.89 8.21 -4.84
CA ARG A 308 -46.34 7.86 -6.16
C ARG A 308 -45.58 6.53 -6.13
N LEU A 309 -44.91 6.22 -5.03
CA LEU A 309 -44.17 4.98 -4.85
C LEU A 309 -45.09 3.76 -4.67
N LYS A 310 -46.22 3.89 -3.98
CA LYS A 310 -47.21 2.81 -3.84
C LYS A 310 -47.83 2.38 -5.17
N ALA A 311 -47.98 3.32 -6.11
CA ALA A 311 -48.65 3.08 -7.39
C ALA A 311 -47.97 2.07 -8.33
N ARG A 312 -46.72 1.63 -8.03
CA ARG A 312 -46.01 0.65 -8.86
C ARG A 312 -45.31 -0.37 -7.97
N ASN A 313 -45.66 -1.64 -8.17
CA ASN A 313 -44.95 -2.79 -7.63
C ASN A 313 -43.85 -3.22 -8.63
N PRO A 314 -42.55 -3.20 -8.25
CA PRO A 314 -41.44 -3.60 -9.12
C PRO A 314 -41.55 -5.02 -9.68
N HIS A 315 -42.23 -5.92 -8.96
CA HIS A 315 -42.35 -7.34 -9.28
C HIS A 315 -43.79 -7.79 -9.47
N ALA A 316 -44.68 -6.87 -9.89
CA ALA A 316 -46.09 -7.17 -10.13
C ALA A 316 -46.28 -8.39 -11.07
N ASP A 317 -45.46 -8.47 -12.11
CA ASP A 317 -45.53 -9.50 -13.14
C ASP A 317 -44.78 -10.80 -12.75
N ASN A 318 -44.13 -10.85 -11.58
CA ASN A 318 -43.36 -12.01 -11.14
C ASN A 318 -43.57 -12.31 -9.63
N PRO A 319 -44.64 -13.05 -9.29
CA PRO A 319 -44.97 -13.40 -7.90
C PRO A 319 -43.86 -14.16 -7.16
N GLU A 320 -43.09 -15.00 -7.86
CA GLU A 320 -42.00 -15.76 -7.25
C GLU A 320 -40.86 -14.85 -6.78
N ILE A 321 -40.49 -13.86 -7.60
CA ILE A 321 -39.47 -12.86 -7.22
C ILE A 321 -39.98 -12.02 -6.04
N ASN A 322 -41.26 -11.66 -6.02
CA ASN A 322 -41.84 -10.93 -4.90
C ASN A 322 -41.81 -11.75 -3.60
N LYS A 323 -42.13 -13.06 -3.67
CA LYS A 323 -42.03 -13.97 -2.52
C LYS A 323 -40.59 -14.06 -1.98
N LYS A 324 -39.61 -14.23 -2.87
CA LYS A 324 -38.18 -14.26 -2.49
C LYS A 324 -37.71 -12.95 -1.88
N LEU A 325 -38.19 -11.81 -2.39
CA LEU A 325 -37.90 -10.49 -1.81
C LEU A 325 -38.44 -10.39 -0.38
N TRP A 326 -39.67 -10.85 -0.16
CA TRP A 326 -40.29 -10.87 1.16
C TRP A 326 -39.51 -11.75 2.15
N GLU A 327 -39.17 -12.98 1.76
CA GLU A 327 -38.35 -13.89 2.56
C GLU A 327 -36.98 -13.31 2.91
N HIS A 328 -36.28 -12.69 1.94
CA HIS A 328 -35.01 -12.01 2.18
C HIS A 328 -35.17 -10.83 3.15
N THR A 329 -36.27 -10.09 3.05
CA THR A 329 -36.54 -8.94 3.94
C THR A 329 -36.80 -9.40 5.37
N LEU A 330 -37.56 -10.48 5.56
CA LEU A 330 -37.76 -11.09 6.88
C LEU A 330 -36.45 -11.67 7.45
N SER A 331 -35.58 -12.24 6.62
CA SER A 331 -34.24 -12.65 7.06
C SER A 331 -33.43 -11.46 7.57
N ASP A 332 -33.51 -10.29 6.92
CA ASP A 332 -32.82 -9.09 7.38
C ASP A 332 -33.42 -8.55 8.69
N VAL A 333 -34.70 -8.81 8.97
CA VAL A 333 -35.32 -8.53 10.29
C VAL A 333 -34.76 -9.46 11.36
N THR A 334 -34.71 -10.77 11.09
CA THR A 334 -34.13 -11.77 12.02
C THR A 334 -32.67 -11.45 12.34
N ASP A 335 -31.90 -11.00 11.36
CA ASP A 335 -30.50 -10.59 11.52
C ASP A 335 -30.35 -9.27 12.30
N GLY A 336 -31.44 -8.52 12.52
CA GLY A 336 -31.44 -7.23 13.21
C GLY A 336 -31.02 -6.05 12.33
N PHE A 337 -31.02 -6.19 11.01
CA PHE A 337 -30.71 -5.11 10.07
C PHE A 337 -31.92 -4.24 9.72
N LEU A 338 -33.12 -4.80 9.86
CA LEU A 338 -34.40 -4.12 9.70
C LEU A 338 -35.28 -4.35 10.94
N ALA A 339 -36.18 -3.42 11.23
CA ALA A 339 -37.32 -3.66 12.12
C ALA A 339 -38.62 -3.65 11.31
N GLY A 340 -39.61 -4.41 11.75
CA GLY A 340 -40.89 -4.61 11.07
C GLY A 340 -41.24 -6.10 10.95
N PRO A 341 -42.19 -6.48 10.09
CA PRO A 341 -42.98 -5.59 9.23
C PRO A 341 -43.91 -4.67 10.04
N PHE A 342 -44.08 -3.44 9.55
CA PHE A 342 -45.13 -2.53 10.00
C PHE A 342 -46.27 -2.53 8.98
N GLU A 343 -47.49 -2.63 9.48
CA GLU A 343 -48.69 -2.88 8.67
C GLU A 343 -49.08 -1.71 7.78
N ASP A 344 -48.82 -0.48 8.24
CA ASP A 344 -49.26 0.76 7.62
C ASP A 344 -48.35 1.95 8.01
N GLU A 345 -48.70 3.14 7.53
CA GLU A 345 -47.94 4.36 7.86
C GLU A 345 -48.08 4.77 9.33
N ALA A 346 -49.21 4.47 9.98
CA ALA A 346 -49.43 4.85 11.37
C ALA A 346 -48.52 4.04 12.32
N SER A 347 -48.44 2.73 12.11
CA SER A 347 -47.60 1.83 12.91
C SER A 347 -46.10 2.11 12.80
N ILE A 348 -45.60 2.50 11.61
CA ILE A 348 -44.20 2.93 11.47
C ILE A 348 -43.95 4.31 12.10
N CYS A 349 -44.89 5.25 11.98
CA CYS A 349 -44.80 6.55 12.65
C CYS A 349 -44.79 6.41 14.17
N GLU A 350 -45.64 5.55 14.74
CA GLU A 350 -45.66 5.23 16.17
C GLU A 350 -44.33 4.60 16.62
N HIS A 351 -43.81 3.62 15.87
CA HIS A 351 -42.54 2.97 16.19
C HIS A 351 -41.35 3.92 16.17
N LEU A 352 -41.30 4.82 15.18
CA LEU A 352 -40.23 5.80 15.03
C LEU A 352 -40.44 7.05 15.88
N ASN A 353 -41.63 7.21 16.47
CA ASN A 353 -42.07 8.41 17.18
C ASN A 353 -41.91 9.69 16.34
N VAL A 354 -42.43 9.67 15.10
CA VAL A 354 -42.37 10.80 14.15
C VAL A 354 -43.68 10.98 13.37
N ASP A 355 -43.95 12.20 12.94
CA ASP A 355 -45.13 12.50 12.10
C ASP A 355 -44.90 12.25 10.61
N LYS A 356 -43.65 12.41 10.15
CA LYS A 356 -43.25 12.30 8.73
C LYS A 356 -42.03 11.41 8.58
N PHE A 357 -41.99 10.61 7.52
CA PHE A 357 -40.88 9.73 7.17
C PHE A 357 -40.72 9.59 5.66
N VAL A 358 -39.53 9.23 5.19
CA VAL A 358 -39.24 8.96 3.78
C VAL A 358 -39.17 7.45 3.57
N ALA A 359 -39.84 6.95 2.54
CA ALA A 359 -39.78 5.53 2.19
C ALA A 359 -39.13 5.32 0.81
N SER A 360 -38.28 4.30 0.72
CA SER A 360 -37.66 3.85 -0.53
C SER A 360 -38.19 2.47 -0.91
N ARG A 361 -38.41 2.21 -2.20
CA ARG A 361 -38.81 0.86 -2.65
C ARG A 361 -37.65 -0.11 -2.50
N ARG A 362 -37.91 -1.26 -1.89
CA ARG A 362 -36.99 -2.40 -1.94
C ARG A 362 -37.36 -3.28 -3.13
N PHE A 363 -36.37 -3.75 -3.85
CA PHE A 363 -36.53 -4.65 -4.99
C PHE A 363 -35.44 -5.71 -4.99
N LEU A 364 -35.61 -6.74 -5.80
CA LEU A 364 -34.74 -7.91 -5.85
C LEU A 364 -34.09 -7.95 -7.22
N ILE A 365 -32.77 -8.01 -7.25
CA ILE A 365 -32.02 -8.18 -8.49
C ILE A 365 -31.52 -9.61 -8.55
N GLU A 366 -31.83 -10.29 -9.66
CA GLU A 366 -31.23 -11.56 -10.02
C GLU A 366 -29.88 -11.33 -10.71
N GLN A 367 -28.81 -11.90 -10.16
CA GLN A 367 -27.45 -11.77 -10.67
C GLN A 367 -26.77 -13.15 -10.70
N GLY A 368 -26.25 -13.58 -11.85
CA GLY A 368 -25.62 -14.90 -11.95
C GLY A 368 -25.52 -15.41 -13.37
N THR A 369 -24.89 -16.57 -13.54
CA THR A 369 -25.06 -17.41 -14.73
C THR A 369 -26.34 -18.22 -14.60
N SER A 370 -26.76 -18.87 -15.69
CA SER A 370 -27.94 -19.77 -15.72
C SER A 370 -27.93 -20.79 -14.58
N ASP A 371 -26.74 -21.30 -14.24
CA ASP A 371 -26.55 -22.39 -13.28
C ASP A 371 -26.39 -21.94 -11.82
N LYS A 372 -26.08 -20.65 -11.57
CA LYS A 372 -25.92 -20.07 -10.22
C LYS A 372 -26.53 -18.68 -10.14
N LYS A 373 -27.85 -18.62 -9.97
CA LYS A 373 -28.60 -17.37 -9.71
C LYS A 373 -28.42 -16.91 -8.26
N LYS A 374 -27.89 -15.70 -8.06
CA LYS A 374 -27.85 -15.02 -6.77
C LYS A 374 -28.90 -13.90 -6.75
N PHE A 375 -29.75 -13.92 -5.73
CA PHE A 375 -30.76 -12.87 -5.52
C PHE A 375 -30.24 -11.86 -4.50
N ARG A 376 -30.32 -10.57 -4.81
CA ARG A 376 -29.87 -9.49 -3.91
C ARG A 376 -30.96 -8.45 -3.74
N ALA A 377 -31.40 -8.25 -2.50
CA ALA A 377 -32.30 -7.15 -2.19
C ALA A 377 -31.55 -5.81 -2.25
N ARG A 378 -32.17 -4.81 -2.87
CA ARG A 378 -31.64 -3.46 -3.06
C ARG A 378 -32.71 -2.44 -2.70
N ASP A 379 -32.28 -1.32 -2.15
CA ASP A 379 -33.14 -0.22 -1.73
C ASP A 379 -32.92 0.97 -2.67
N ASP A 380 -33.99 1.48 -3.29
CA ASP A 380 -33.89 2.60 -4.25
C ASP A 380 -33.89 3.97 -3.54
N TYR A 381 -32.82 4.26 -2.82
CA TYR A 381 -32.61 5.54 -2.14
C TYR A 381 -32.43 6.73 -3.10
N ARG A 382 -32.23 6.46 -4.40
CA ARG A 382 -32.26 7.49 -5.44
C ARG A 382 -33.70 7.89 -5.75
N GLN A 383 -34.59 6.92 -5.99
CA GLN A 383 -36.00 7.21 -6.23
C GLN A 383 -36.71 7.73 -4.98
N GLY A 384 -36.34 7.24 -3.80
CA GLY A 384 -36.81 7.76 -2.51
C GLY A 384 -36.34 9.20 -2.22
N GLY A 385 -35.29 9.67 -2.89
CA GLY A 385 -34.77 11.04 -2.75
C GLY A 385 -33.78 11.25 -1.61
N VAL A 386 -33.47 10.21 -0.81
CA VAL A 386 -32.58 10.31 0.35
C VAL A 386 -31.14 10.67 -0.03
N ASN A 387 -30.71 10.35 -1.25
CA ASN A 387 -29.40 10.77 -1.75
C ASN A 387 -29.33 12.26 -2.13
N GLU A 388 -30.48 12.92 -2.35
CA GLU A 388 -30.54 14.32 -2.78
C GLU A 388 -30.04 15.33 -1.71
N PRO A 389 -30.41 15.18 -0.41
CA PRO A 389 -29.95 16.07 0.65
C PRO A 389 -28.60 15.69 1.30
N TYR A 390 -27.85 14.75 0.72
CA TYR A 390 -26.52 14.40 1.21
C TYR A 390 -25.45 15.22 0.51
N ASN A 391 -24.61 15.91 1.29
CA ASN A 391 -23.45 16.64 0.78
C ASN A 391 -22.21 15.73 0.84
N ALA A 392 -21.56 15.48 -0.29
CA ALA A 392 -20.35 14.67 -0.31
C ALA A 392 -19.12 15.58 -0.38
N LEU A 393 -18.29 15.56 0.67
CA LEU A 393 -17.10 16.42 0.77
C LEU A 393 -15.82 15.74 0.25
N GLU A 394 -15.84 14.44 0.01
CA GLU A 394 -14.63 13.63 -0.10
C GLU A 394 -14.41 13.08 -1.51
N LYS A 395 -13.14 13.07 -1.93
CA LYS A 395 -12.65 12.29 -3.07
C LYS A 395 -12.06 10.99 -2.56
N LEU A 396 -12.88 9.94 -2.54
CA LEU A 396 -12.43 8.61 -2.13
C LEU A 396 -11.24 8.15 -2.97
N ALA A 397 -10.15 7.80 -2.29
CA ALA A 397 -9.00 7.14 -2.87
C ALA A 397 -9.12 5.64 -2.55
N LEU A 398 -9.42 4.83 -3.56
CA LEU A 398 -9.58 3.37 -3.43
C LEU A 398 -8.32 2.66 -3.95
N PHE A 399 -7.97 1.53 -3.35
CA PHE A 399 -6.91 0.68 -3.87
C PHE A 399 -7.46 -0.23 -4.96
N ASP A 400 -7.46 0.29 -6.18
CA ASP A 400 -7.86 -0.45 -7.38
C ASP A 400 -6.83 -1.54 -7.76
N VAL A 401 -7.11 -2.25 -8.85
CA VAL A 401 -6.20 -3.29 -9.38
C VAL A 401 -4.81 -2.71 -9.66
N ASN A 402 -4.73 -1.48 -10.18
CA ASN A 402 -3.45 -0.82 -10.46
C ASN A 402 -2.62 -0.61 -9.20
N SER A 403 -3.28 -0.27 -8.08
CA SER A 403 -2.62 -0.06 -6.80
C SER A 403 -1.96 -1.35 -6.29
N ILE A 404 -2.66 -2.49 -6.38
CA ILE A 404 -2.11 -3.79 -5.98
C ILE A 404 -1.01 -4.25 -6.95
N THR A 405 -1.19 -4.06 -8.26
CA THR A 405 -0.14 -4.32 -9.25
C THR A 405 1.11 -3.46 -9.00
N ALA A 406 0.94 -2.19 -8.61
CA ALA A 406 2.03 -1.30 -8.26
C ALA A 406 2.76 -1.77 -6.99
N MET A 407 2.03 -2.19 -5.96
CA MET A 407 2.63 -2.79 -4.74
C MET A 407 3.43 -4.06 -5.07
N ALA A 408 2.88 -4.96 -5.88
CA ALA A 408 3.58 -6.17 -6.33
C ALA A 408 4.85 -5.82 -7.11
N THR A 409 4.74 -4.92 -8.09
CA THR A 409 5.88 -4.47 -8.91
C THR A 409 6.94 -3.79 -8.05
N TYR A 410 6.53 -3.01 -7.06
CA TYR A 410 7.43 -2.37 -6.12
C TYR A 410 8.16 -3.41 -5.26
N ALA A 411 7.44 -4.41 -4.73
CA ALA A 411 8.06 -5.50 -3.99
C ALA A 411 9.10 -6.26 -4.84
N ALA A 412 8.82 -6.51 -6.11
CA ALA A 412 9.76 -7.13 -7.05
C ALA A 412 11.00 -6.25 -7.32
N LYS A 413 10.82 -4.93 -7.45
CA LYS A 413 11.93 -3.98 -7.69
C LYS A 413 12.84 -3.80 -6.49
N VAL A 414 12.26 -3.83 -5.30
CA VAL A 414 12.96 -3.59 -4.05
C VAL A 414 13.84 -4.79 -3.68
N ALA A 415 13.48 -6.01 -4.08
CA ALA A 415 14.28 -7.21 -3.86
C ALA A 415 15.23 -7.47 -5.05
N ASP A 416 16.51 -7.10 -4.91
CA ASP A 416 17.55 -7.34 -5.92
C ASP A 416 17.92 -8.85 -5.97
N PRO A 417 18.03 -9.46 -7.17
CA PRO A 417 18.68 -10.77 -7.34
C PRO A 417 20.06 -10.90 -6.69
N VAL A 418 20.80 -9.80 -6.51
CA VAL A 418 22.13 -9.76 -5.86
C VAL A 418 22.04 -9.76 -4.32
N GLY A 419 20.84 -9.86 -3.76
CA GLY A 419 20.63 -10.01 -2.31
C GLY A 419 20.69 -8.69 -1.54
N GLN A 420 20.26 -7.59 -2.16
CA GLN A 420 20.10 -6.28 -1.52
C GLN A 420 18.66 -5.78 -1.63
N VAL A 421 18.28 -4.93 -0.69
CA VAL A 421 17.01 -4.21 -0.64
C VAL A 421 17.30 -2.74 -0.90
N GLU A 422 16.74 -2.17 -1.96
CA GLU A 422 16.84 -0.75 -2.28
C GLU A 422 15.45 -0.08 -2.27
N VAL A 423 15.26 0.88 -1.36
CA VAL A 423 14.02 1.63 -1.22
C VAL A 423 14.29 3.11 -1.43
N ARG A 424 13.69 3.71 -2.47
CA ARG A 424 13.73 5.15 -2.70
C ARG A 424 12.56 5.83 -1.99
N LEU A 425 12.86 6.71 -1.05
CA LEU A 425 11.89 7.52 -0.33
C LEU A 425 11.39 8.70 -1.17
N GLY A 426 10.26 9.28 -0.75
CA GLY A 426 9.69 10.48 -1.40
C GLY A 426 10.60 11.71 -1.33
N SER A 427 11.54 11.75 -0.37
CA SER A 427 12.59 12.77 -0.27
C SER A 427 13.67 12.66 -1.35
N GLY A 428 13.70 11.55 -2.10
CA GLY A 428 14.79 11.19 -3.01
C GLY A 428 15.93 10.41 -2.35
N GLU A 429 15.90 10.27 -1.02
CA GLU A 429 16.83 9.41 -0.27
C GLU A 429 16.67 7.95 -0.68
N ILE A 430 17.79 7.23 -0.75
CA ILE A 430 17.82 5.81 -1.10
C ILE A 430 18.31 5.03 0.10
N LEU A 431 17.43 4.24 0.70
CA LEU A 431 17.76 3.30 1.75
C LEU A 431 18.25 2.00 1.12
N LYS A 432 19.42 1.53 1.55
CA LYS A 432 20.00 0.26 1.11
C LYS A 432 20.31 -0.63 2.30
N ALA A 433 19.92 -1.89 2.22
CA ALA A 433 20.24 -2.90 3.23
C ALA A 433 20.45 -4.27 2.56
N PRO A 434 21.26 -5.17 3.15
CA PRO A 434 21.31 -6.56 2.67
C PRO A 434 19.94 -7.23 2.84
N LEU A 435 19.52 -8.02 1.85
CA LEU A 435 18.35 -8.88 1.95
C LEU A 435 18.65 -10.00 2.96
N HIS A 436 17.74 -10.20 3.91
CA HIS A 436 17.89 -11.23 4.94
C HIS A 436 18.01 -12.63 4.31
N GLU A 437 18.83 -13.51 4.91
CA GLU A 437 19.15 -14.86 4.40
C GLU A 437 17.90 -15.66 4.02
N ASP A 438 16.86 -15.62 4.85
CA ASP A 438 15.56 -16.27 4.63
C ASP A 438 14.86 -15.92 3.30
N PHE A 439 15.19 -14.77 2.71
CA PHE A 439 14.58 -14.29 1.47
C PHE A 439 15.56 -14.35 0.28
N LYS A 440 16.82 -14.75 0.51
CA LYS A 440 17.79 -14.98 -0.56
C LYS A 440 17.33 -16.17 -1.43
N GLY A 441 17.46 -16.01 -2.75
CA GLY A 441 16.87 -16.94 -3.73
C GLY A 441 15.48 -16.55 -4.21
N GLY A 442 14.87 -15.52 -3.60
CA GLY A 442 13.58 -14.97 -4.01
C GLY A 442 12.39 -15.75 -3.44
N PRO A 443 11.59 -15.18 -2.52
CA PRO A 443 10.44 -15.88 -1.97
C PRO A 443 9.37 -16.14 -3.05
N SER A 444 8.72 -17.30 -2.99
CA SER A 444 7.45 -17.51 -3.72
C SER A 444 6.43 -16.50 -3.20
N TRP A 445 5.85 -15.70 -4.08
CA TRP A 445 4.83 -14.72 -3.72
C TRP A 445 3.44 -15.31 -3.87
N LYS A 446 2.56 -14.99 -2.92
CA LYS A 446 1.17 -15.39 -2.95
C LYS A 446 0.27 -14.19 -2.70
N GLY A 447 -0.94 -14.25 -3.23
CA GLY A 447 -1.98 -13.26 -2.96
C GLY A 447 -3.27 -13.89 -2.48
N ARG A 448 -4.08 -13.07 -1.83
CA ARG A 448 -5.43 -13.41 -1.34
C ARG A 448 -6.26 -12.14 -1.30
N THR A 449 -7.58 -12.27 -1.49
CA THR A 449 -8.54 -11.19 -1.21
C THR A 449 -9.45 -11.64 -0.08
N LEU A 450 -9.56 -10.85 0.99
CA LEU A 450 -10.51 -11.06 2.08
C LEU A 450 -11.74 -10.16 1.88
N ASP A 451 -12.94 -10.73 1.99
CA ASP A 451 -14.25 -10.06 1.78
C ASP A 451 -14.95 -9.89 3.14
N LEU A 452 -15.31 -8.66 3.52
CA LEU A 452 -16.15 -8.43 4.70
C LEU A 452 -17.60 -8.86 4.44
N ALA A 453 -18.16 -9.66 5.35
CA ALA A 453 -19.50 -10.20 5.17
C ALA A 453 -20.57 -9.14 5.46
N LYS A 454 -21.48 -8.91 4.52
CA LYS A 454 -22.57 -7.90 4.67
C LYS A 454 -22.06 -6.55 5.21
N ALA A 455 -20.93 -6.08 4.67
CA ALA A 455 -20.07 -5.07 5.29
C ALA A 455 -20.80 -3.81 5.81
N TYR A 456 -21.62 -3.15 4.98
CA TYR A 456 -22.43 -2.00 5.41
C TYR A 456 -23.40 -2.34 6.55
N ARG A 457 -24.01 -3.53 6.53
CA ARG A 457 -25.00 -3.94 7.54
C ARG A 457 -24.40 -4.14 8.95
N GLN A 458 -23.08 -4.17 9.07
CA GLN A 458 -22.37 -4.21 10.35
C GLN A 458 -22.21 -2.82 11.00
N VAL A 459 -22.69 -1.75 10.36
CA VAL A 459 -22.57 -0.36 10.81
C VAL A 459 -23.97 0.17 11.13
N PRO A 460 -24.20 0.76 12.32
CA PRO A 460 -25.52 1.23 12.73
C PRO A 460 -25.94 2.52 12.03
N LEU A 461 -27.25 2.72 11.89
CA LEU A 461 -27.82 3.99 11.48
C LEU A 461 -28.01 4.92 12.68
N ALA A 462 -27.79 6.22 12.51
CA ALA A 462 -28.10 7.21 13.54
C ALA A 462 -29.62 7.27 13.80
N THR A 463 -30.03 7.49 15.05
CA THR A 463 -31.44 7.57 15.44
C THR A 463 -32.19 8.63 14.62
N ALA A 464 -31.58 9.80 14.43
CA ALA A 464 -32.16 10.89 13.64
C ALA A 464 -32.35 10.54 12.15
N SER A 465 -31.63 9.52 11.65
CA SER A 465 -31.71 9.06 10.28
C SER A 465 -32.72 7.92 10.06
N LEU A 466 -33.28 7.33 11.12
CA LEU A 466 -34.29 6.26 11.01
C LEU A 466 -35.51 6.65 10.15
N PRO A 467 -36.07 7.88 10.24
CA PRO A 467 -37.17 8.31 9.38
C PRO A 467 -36.82 8.36 7.89
N PHE A 468 -35.53 8.41 7.55
CA PHE A 468 -35.05 8.41 6.15
C PHE A 468 -34.65 7.02 5.67
N GLY A 469 -34.52 6.06 6.58
CA GLY A 469 -34.12 4.67 6.33
C GLY A 469 -35.28 3.70 6.16
N VAL A 470 -36.53 4.19 5.96
CA VAL A 470 -37.69 3.30 5.80
C VAL A 470 -37.71 2.72 4.39
N VAL A 471 -37.96 1.41 4.30
CA VAL A 471 -38.13 0.71 3.02
C VAL A 471 -39.52 0.09 2.93
N MET A 472 -40.09 0.08 1.72
CA MET A 472 -41.41 -0.46 1.44
C MET A 472 -41.32 -1.73 0.57
N VAL A 473 -42.12 -2.74 0.92
CA VAL A 473 -42.20 -4.03 0.22
C VAL A 473 -43.65 -4.48 0.06
N ASN A 474 -44.01 -4.99 -1.12
CA ASN A 474 -45.34 -5.59 -1.33
C ASN A 474 -45.41 -6.99 -0.72
N CYS A 475 -46.29 -7.18 0.25
CA CYS A 475 -46.49 -8.48 0.89
C CYS A 475 -47.11 -9.47 -0.13
N PRO A 476 -46.55 -10.67 -0.29
CA PRO A 476 -47.02 -11.63 -1.29
C PRO A 476 -48.38 -12.27 -0.92
N THR A 477 -48.81 -12.20 0.34
CA THR A 477 -50.06 -12.85 0.80
C THR A 477 -51.28 -11.96 0.64
N ASP A 478 -51.20 -10.69 1.05
CA ASP A 478 -52.32 -9.74 0.99
C ASP A 478 -52.17 -8.68 -0.13
N GLY A 479 -51.03 -8.64 -0.82
CA GLY A 479 -50.73 -7.69 -1.90
C GLY A 479 -50.43 -6.26 -1.42
N LYS A 480 -50.58 -5.97 -0.12
CA LYS A 480 -50.44 -4.63 0.44
C LYS A 480 -48.99 -4.27 0.65
N VAL A 481 -48.70 -2.97 0.61
CA VAL A 481 -47.38 -2.44 0.94
C VAL A 481 -47.18 -2.49 2.46
N LYS A 482 -46.06 -3.04 2.90
CA LYS A 482 -45.60 -3.06 4.30
C LYS A 482 -44.30 -2.28 4.43
N TYR A 483 -44.04 -1.75 5.61
CA TYR A 483 -42.87 -0.91 5.87
C TYR A 483 -41.87 -1.61 6.79
N PHE A 484 -40.59 -1.28 6.62
CA PHE A 484 -39.50 -1.75 7.45
C PHE A 484 -38.53 -0.60 7.73
N ALA A 485 -38.09 -0.44 8.97
CA ALA A 485 -37.11 0.58 9.35
C ALA A 485 -35.69 0.01 9.28
N ALA A 486 -34.77 0.65 8.56
CA ALA A 486 -33.37 0.24 8.55
C ALA A 486 -32.68 0.56 9.88
N GLN A 487 -32.06 -0.46 10.50
CA GLN A 487 -31.31 -0.33 11.74
C GLN A 487 -29.80 -0.19 11.49
N SER A 488 -29.33 -0.72 10.36
CA SER A 488 -27.95 -0.64 9.90
C SER A 488 -27.85 0.00 8.51
N LEU A 489 -26.64 0.42 8.14
CA LEU A 489 -26.39 1.13 6.88
C LEU A 489 -26.97 0.36 5.69
N PRO A 490 -27.85 1.00 4.90
CA PRO A 490 -28.47 0.35 3.77
C PRO A 490 -27.55 0.34 2.55
N PHE A 491 -27.82 -0.59 1.65
CA PHE A 491 -27.25 -0.57 0.32
C PHE A 491 -28.04 0.39 -0.58
N GLY A 492 -27.37 1.35 -1.21
CA GLY A 492 -27.97 2.31 -2.14
C GLY A 492 -27.95 3.76 -1.67
N ALA A 493 -27.71 3.98 -0.37
CA ALA A 493 -27.45 5.31 0.16
C ALA A 493 -26.00 5.74 -0.13
N THR A 494 -25.83 7.00 -0.49
CA THR A 494 -24.53 7.60 -0.83
C THR A 494 -23.66 7.70 0.42
N SER A 495 -24.23 8.11 1.55
CA SER A 495 -23.52 8.24 2.82
C SER A 495 -22.94 6.91 3.32
N SER A 496 -23.60 5.78 3.03
CA SER A 496 -23.10 4.45 3.37
C SER A 496 -21.70 4.22 2.78
N VAL A 497 -21.50 4.65 1.53
CA VAL A 497 -20.25 4.44 0.79
C VAL A 497 -19.10 5.24 1.43
N PHE A 498 -19.31 6.52 1.69
CA PHE A 498 -18.29 7.38 2.29
C PHE A 498 -17.93 6.95 3.70
N SER A 499 -18.95 6.75 4.55
CA SER A 499 -18.76 6.35 5.94
C SER A 499 -18.04 5.01 6.06
N PHE A 500 -18.40 4.03 5.23
CA PHE A 500 -17.75 2.73 5.26
C PHE A 500 -16.30 2.76 4.78
N ASN A 501 -15.93 3.65 3.87
CA ASN A 501 -14.54 3.75 3.42
C ASN A 501 -13.60 4.29 4.51
N ARG A 502 -14.08 5.14 5.42
CA ARG A 502 -13.32 5.55 6.62
C ARG A 502 -13.03 4.34 7.51
N ILE A 503 -14.04 3.48 7.69
CA ILE A 503 -13.95 2.23 8.45
C ILE A 503 -12.97 1.27 7.80
N SER A 504 -13.12 0.95 6.51
CA SER A 504 -12.23 0.00 5.84
C SER A 504 -10.77 0.48 5.82
N ARG A 505 -10.54 1.79 5.69
CA ARG A 505 -9.20 2.39 5.83
C ARG A 505 -8.58 2.21 7.21
N SER A 506 -9.37 2.35 8.27
CA SER A 506 -8.87 2.14 9.64
C SER A 506 -8.55 0.66 9.92
N LEU A 507 -9.30 -0.28 9.35
CA LEU A 507 -8.98 -1.71 9.43
C LEU A 507 -7.72 -2.06 8.65
N LEU A 508 -7.57 -1.49 7.45
CA LEU A 508 -6.35 -1.64 6.65
C LEU A 508 -5.13 -1.08 7.39
N HIS A 509 -5.25 0.09 8.02
CA HIS A 509 -4.20 0.70 8.83
C HIS A 509 -3.70 -0.24 9.92
N LEU A 510 -4.62 -0.85 10.68
CA LEU A 510 -4.24 -1.84 11.69
C LEU A 510 -3.58 -3.08 11.06
N GLY A 511 -4.07 -3.53 9.89
CA GLY A 511 -3.43 -4.59 9.11
C GLY A 511 -1.98 -4.29 8.73
N TRP A 512 -1.69 -3.05 8.30
CA TRP A 512 -0.32 -2.61 8.01
C TRP A 512 0.55 -2.55 9.26
N HIS A 513 0.10 -1.82 10.29
CA HIS A 513 0.94 -1.51 11.45
C HIS A 513 1.12 -2.69 12.41
N LEU A 514 0.05 -3.45 12.65
CA LEU A 514 0.05 -4.57 13.61
C LEU A 514 0.42 -5.89 12.94
N CYS A 515 -0.16 -6.21 11.78
CA CYS A 515 0.06 -7.49 11.10
C CYS A 515 1.22 -7.46 10.09
N GLY A 516 1.68 -6.27 9.68
CA GLY A 516 2.76 -6.12 8.68
C GLY A 516 2.34 -6.57 7.28
N LEU A 517 1.08 -6.38 6.91
CA LEU A 517 0.54 -6.85 5.64
C LEU A 517 0.93 -5.91 4.48
N ILE A 518 1.15 -6.49 3.30
CA ILE A 518 1.15 -5.73 2.04
C ILE A 518 -0.26 -5.85 1.47
N ALA A 519 -1.09 -4.85 1.71
CA ALA A 519 -2.52 -4.92 1.40
C ALA A 519 -3.08 -3.58 0.93
N GLY A 520 -4.19 -3.65 0.21
CA GLY A 520 -5.07 -2.50 -0.05
C GLY A 520 -6.47 -2.75 0.48
N CYS A 521 -7.34 -1.75 0.32
CA CYS A 521 -8.77 -1.86 0.56
C CYS A 521 -9.56 -1.23 -0.59
N PHE A 522 -10.57 -1.95 -1.06
CA PHE A 522 -11.53 -1.46 -2.05
C PHE A 522 -12.93 -1.74 -1.50
N TYR A 523 -13.50 -0.75 -0.80
CA TYR A 523 -14.69 -0.94 0.02
C TYR A 523 -14.50 -2.06 1.05
N ASP A 524 -15.17 -3.20 0.86
CA ASP A 524 -15.18 -4.40 1.70
C ASP A 524 -14.15 -5.47 1.32
N ASP A 525 -13.49 -5.32 0.16
CA ASP A 525 -12.42 -6.20 -0.31
C ASP A 525 -11.05 -5.74 0.20
N PHE A 526 -10.30 -6.65 0.80
CA PHE A 526 -8.91 -6.48 1.24
C PHE A 526 -7.98 -7.40 0.45
N PRO A 527 -7.53 -6.99 -0.75
CA PRO A 527 -6.49 -7.68 -1.49
C PRO A 527 -5.14 -7.56 -0.76
N MET A 528 -4.46 -8.69 -0.62
CA MET A 528 -3.23 -8.87 0.14
C MET A 528 -2.20 -9.63 -0.69
N LEU A 529 -0.93 -9.28 -0.51
CA LEU A 529 0.25 -9.95 -1.04
C LEU A 529 1.16 -10.33 0.12
N GLU A 530 1.76 -11.51 0.06
CA GLU A 530 2.65 -11.98 1.12
C GLU A 530 3.64 -13.03 0.57
N PRO A 531 4.88 -13.08 1.08
CA PRO A 531 5.75 -14.23 0.89
C PRO A 531 5.08 -15.53 1.34
N GLY A 532 5.22 -16.59 0.54
CA GLY A 532 4.54 -17.86 0.75
C GLY A 532 4.90 -18.55 2.07
N VAL A 533 6.07 -18.26 2.61
CA VAL A 533 6.54 -18.75 3.92
C VAL A 533 5.78 -18.13 5.10
N THR A 534 5.27 -16.90 4.95
CA THR A 534 4.58 -16.15 6.01
C THR A 534 3.07 -16.00 5.74
N SER A 535 2.58 -16.43 4.58
CA SER A 535 1.18 -16.28 4.15
C SER A 535 0.15 -16.91 5.09
N GLY A 536 0.45 -18.08 5.67
CA GLY A 536 -0.45 -18.71 6.64
C GLY A 536 -0.63 -17.85 7.90
N LEU A 537 0.47 -17.31 8.45
CA LEU A 537 0.42 -16.47 9.64
C LEU A 537 -0.14 -15.07 9.35
N ALA A 538 0.07 -14.53 8.15
CA ALA A 538 -0.54 -13.28 7.70
C ALA A 538 -2.08 -13.39 7.73
N SER A 539 -2.58 -14.48 7.16
CA SER A 539 -4.00 -14.84 7.18
C SER A 539 -4.55 -14.91 8.60
N SER A 540 -3.97 -15.78 9.44
CA SER A 540 -4.45 -15.96 10.81
C SER A 540 -4.33 -14.69 11.65
N GLY A 541 -3.26 -13.90 11.46
CA GLY A 541 -3.07 -12.65 12.19
C GLY A 541 -4.14 -11.61 11.85
N PHE A 542 -4.46 -11.43 10.57
CA PHE A 542 -5.46 -10.46 10.16
C PHE A 542 -6.90 -10.91 10.48
N GLU A 543 -7.21 -12.19 10.24
CA GLU A 543 -8.50 -12.77 10.61
C GLU A 543 -8.73 -12.69 12.13
N PHE A 544 -7.72 -12.98 12.94
CA PHE A 544 -7.81 -12.86 14.39
C PHE A 544 -7.96 -11.41 14.84
N LEU A 545 -7.31 -10.45 14.18
CA LEU A 545 -7.53 -9.02 14.41
C LEU A 545 -9.00 -8.66 14.14
N LEU A 546 -9.55 -9.03 12.98
CA LEU A 546 -10.94 -8.75 12.64
C LEU A 546 -11.92 -9.40 13.62
N ASP A 547 -11.72 -10.68 13.96
CA ASP A 547 -12.51 -11.39 14.97
C ASP A 547 -12.43 -10.71 16.35
N SER A 548 -11.23 -10.27 16.75
CA SER A 548 -11.02 -9.56 18.02
C SER A 548 -11.73 -8.21 18.06
N LEU A 549 -11.86 -7.53 16.93
CA LEU A 549 -12.62 -6.29 16.80
C LEU A 549 -14.13 -6.53 16.61
N GLY A 550 -14.53 -7.76 16.29
CA GLY A 550 -15.92 -8.14 16.00
C GLY A 550 -16.35 -7.95 14.55
N TRP A 551 -15.42 -7.76 13.60
CA TRP A 551 -15.71 -7.64 12.17
C TRP A 551 -15.94 -9.00 11.53
N GLN A 552 -17.14 -9.17 10.97
CA GLN A 552 -17.51 -10.39 10.26
C GLN A 552 -16.95 -10.33 8.84
N PHE A 553 -16.31 -11.41 8.43
CA PHE A 553 -15.78 -11.61 7.09
C PHE A 553 -16.27 -12.94 6.52
N SER A 554 -16.26 -13.07 5.20
CA SER A 554 -16.69 -14.28 4.53
C SER A 554 -15.77 -15.44 4.89
N ARG A 555 -16.35 -16.55 5.37
CA ARG A 555 -15.67 -17.83 5.62
C ARG A 555 -16.05 -18.90 4.60
N ASP A 556 -16.92 -18.57 3.63
CA ASP A 556 -17.29 -19.47 2.54
C ASP A 556 -16.05 -19.85 1.72
N SER A 557 -15.84 -21.13 1.45
CA SER A 557 -14.69 -21.63 0.69
C SER A 557 -14.54 -20.98 -0.70
N ASP A 558 -15.65 -20.60 -1.35
CA ASP A 558 -15.69 -19.92 -2.64
C ASP A 558 -15.19 -18.46 -2.59
N LYS A 559 -15.16 -17.84 -1.40
CA LYS A 559 -14.80 -16.43 -1.19
C LYS A 559 -13.63 -16.22 -0.23
N ALA A 560 -13.36 -17.19 0.64
CA ALA A 560 -12.29 -17.21 1.62
C ALA A 560 -11.13 -18.08 1.12
N ALA A 561 -10.80 -17.96 -0.17
CA ALA A 561 -9.72 -18.72 -0.75
C ALA A 561 -8.40 -18.42 -0.01
N PRO A 562 -7.58 -19.45 0.28
CA PRO A 562 -6.28 -19.24 0.91
C PRO A 562 -5.32 -18.49 -0.03
N PHE A 563 -4.20 -18.05 0.51
CA PHE A 563 -3.12 -17.46 -0.27
C PHE A 563 -2.66 -18.43 -1.38
N SER A 564 -2.60 -17.92 -2.60
CA SER A 564 -2.29 -18.67 -3.81
C SER A 564 -1.43 -17.82 -4.76
N GLU A 565 -0.68 -18.47 -5.65
CA GLU A 565 0.05 -17.79 -6.74
C GLU A 565 -0.92 -17.14 -7.74
N SER A 566 -2.14 -17.65 -7.82
CA SER A 566 -3.24 -17.12 -8.62
C SER A 566 -4.43 -16.81 -7.72
N PHE A 567 -4.87 -15.56 -7.68
CA PHE A 567 -6.01 -15.15 -6.85
C PHE A 567 -6.88 -14.12 -7.57
N ASP A 568 -8.17 -14.09 -7.21
CA ASP A 568 -9.11 -13.13 -7.77
C ASP A 568 -9.15 -11.86 -6.91
N LEU A 569 -9.06 -10.69 -7.52
CA LEU A 569 -9.31 -9.39 -6.91
C LEU A 569 -10.11 -8.48 -7.86
N LEU A 570 -11.14 -7.81 -7.34
CA LEU A 570 -11.88 -6.74 -8.04
C LEU A 570 -12.36 -7.11 -9.47
N GLY A 571 -12.69 -8.38 -9.70
CA GLY A 571 -13.17 -8.90 -11.00
C GLY A 571 -12.08 -9.37 -11.97
N VAL A 572 -10.82 -9.31 -11.57
CA VAL A 572 -9.63 -9.76 -12.31
C VAL A 572 -8.97 -10.91 -11.56
N ARG A 573 -8.29 -11.81 -12.27
CA ARG A 573 -7.39 -12.81 -11.72
C ARG A 573 -5.95 -12.32 -11.89
N MET A 574 -5.21 -12.27 -10.80
CA MET A 574 -3.81 -11.89 -10.78
C MET A 574 -2.94 -13.11 -10.50
N HIS A 575 -1.85 -13.24 -11.27
CA HIS A 575 -0.84 -14.26 -11.13
C HIS A 575 0.48 -13.63 -10.65
N VAL A 576 0.97 -14.07 -9.50
CA VAL A 576 2.17 -13.55 -8.82
C VAL A 576 3.28 -14.58 -8.64
N GLY A 577 3.11 -15.82 -9.13
CA GLY A 577 4.14 -16.87 -9.01
C GLY A 577 5.48 -16.51 -9.67
N SER A 578 5.45 -15.70 -10.73
CA SER A 578 6.65 -15.22 -11.44
C SER A 578 7.07 -13.79 -11.03
N LEU A 579 6.59 -13.30 -9.88
CA LEU A 579 6.84 -11.92 -9.46
C LEU A 579 8.33 -11.60 -9.30
N MET A 580 9.11 -12.54 -8.75
CA MET A 580 10.57 -12.40 -8.64
C MET A 580 11.29 -12.40 -10.00
N GLY A 581 10.67 -12.95 -11.04
CA GLY A 581 11.13 -12.83 -12.43
C GLY A 581 10.74 -11.52 -13.11
N GLY A 582 10.11 -10.58 -12.37
CA GLY A 582 9.62 -9.31 -12.89
C GLY A 582 8.32 -9.41 -13.69
N VAL A 583 7.60 -10.54 -13.59
CA VAL A 583 6.39 -10.79 -14.38
C VAL A 583 5.16 -10.91 -13.47
N ILE A 584 4.13 -10.12 -13.78
CA ILE A 584 2.79 -10.21 -13.20
C ILE A 584 1.81 -10.34 -14.37
N SER A 585 0.93 -11.33 -14.30
CA SER A 585 -0.12 -11.51 -15.32
C SER A 585 -1.48 -11.17 -14.74
N LEU A 586 -2.28 -10.44 -15.52
CA LEU A 586 -3.67 -10.09 -15.20
C LEU A 586 -4.60 -10.70 -16.24
N GLU A 587 -5.64 -11.37 -15.78
CA GLU A 587 -6.63 -12.04 -16.62
C GLU A 587 -8.03 -11.69 -16.16
N ASN A 588 -9.01 -11.72 -17.06
CA ASN A 588 -10.40 -11.63 -16.63
C ASN A 588 -10.75 -12.83 -15.77
N LYS A 589 -11.46 -12.61 -14.65
CA LYS A 589 -11.96 -13.71 -13.82
C LYS A 589 -12.77 -14.68 -14.71
N PRO A 590 -12.54 -16.02 -14.67
CA PRO A 590 -13.21 -16.95 -15.57
C PRO A 590 -14.74 -16.84 -15.57
N SER A 591 -15.34 -16.72 -14.37
CA SER A 591 -16.78 -16.51 -14.23
C SER A 591 -17.30 -15.21 -14.87
N ARG A 592 -16.46 -14.20 -15.05
CA ARG A 592 -16.81 -12.95 -15.73
C ARG A 592 -16.81 -13.15 -17.25
N LEU A 593 -15.86 -13.93 -17.78
CA LEU A 593 -15.85 -14.32 -19.19
C LEU A 593 -17.12 -15.09 -19.55
N GLU A 594 -17.52 -16.07 -18.74
CA GLU A 594 -18.76 -16.82 -18.96
C GLU A 594 -20.01 -15.91 -18.89
N LYS A 595 -20.09 -15.01 -17.89
CA LYS A 595 -21.20 -14.04 -17.84
C LYS A 595 -21.23 -13.09 -19.03
N MET A 596 -20.07 -12.68 -19.51
CA MET A 596 -19.97 -11.84 -20.71
C MET A 596 -20.48 -12.64 -21.91
N LYS A 597 -20.02 -13.88 -22.12
CA LYS A 597 -20.54 -14.77 -23.16
C LYS A 597 -22.07 -14.92 -23.09
N ASP A 598 -22.63 -15.26 -21.92
CA ASP A 598 -24.08 -15.37 -21.72
C ASP A 598 -24.84 -14.07 -22.02
N SER A 599 -24.26 -12.92 -21.67
CA SER A 599 -24.88 -11.61 -21.91
C SER A 599 -24.80 -11.22 -23.39
N PHE A 600 -23.70 -11.56 -24.07
CA PHE A 600 -23.56 -11.44 -25.51
C PHE A 600 -24.60 -12.31 -26.23
N LEU A 601 -24.72 -13.60 -25.85
CA LEU A 601 -25.70 -14.53 -26.43
C LEU A 601 -27.16 -14.07 -26.21
N ARG A 602 -27.50 -13.51 -25.03
CA ARG A 602 -28.83 -12.94 -24.76
C ARG A 602 -29.10 -11.65 -25.55
N SER A 603 -28.09 -10.81 -25.74
CA SER A 603 -28.21 -9.60 -26.57
C SER A 603 -28.35 -9.95 -28.06
N MET A 604 -27.76 -11.07 -28.49
CA MET A 604 -27.89 -11.62 -29.85
C MET A 604 -29.32 -12.10 -30.18
N GLN A 605 -30.16 -12.40 -29.20
CA GLN A 605 -31.55 -12.85 -29.41
C GLN A 605 -32.55 -11.69 -29.58
N ALA A 606 -32.15 -10.43 -29.34
CA ALA A 606 -33.07 -9.31 -29.20
C ALA A 606 -33.21 -8.41 -30.45
N SER A 607 -32.57 -8.72 -31.59
CA SER A 607 -32.61 -7.89 -32.80
C SER A 607 -32.75 -8.75 -34.06
N ARG A 608 -33.54 -8.30 -35.06
CA ARG A 608 -33.80 -9.04 -36.32
C ARG A 608 -33.25 -8.29 -37.53
N PHE A 609 -32.31 -8.89 -38.27
CA PHE A 609 -31.84 -8.45 -39.60
C PHE A 609 -31.20 -9.64 -40.34
N ARG A 610 -31.65 -9.92 -41.58
CA ARG A 610 -31.07 -10.92 -42.51
C ARG A 610 -30.18 -10.19 -43.53
N GLY A 611 -28.87 -10.48 -43.56
CA GLY A 611 -27.92 -9.90 -44.51
C GLY A 611 -26.61 -10.70 -44.60
N VAL A 612 -25.82 -10.45 -45.64
CA VAL A 612 -24.49 -11.05 -45.88
C VAL A 612 -23.49 -10.55 -44.83
N GLY A 613 -22.75 -11.47 -44.18
CA GLY A 613 -21.76 -11.11 -43.17
C GLY A 613 -20.48 -10.55 -43.79
N SER A 614 -20.13 -9.31 -43.45
CA SER A 614 -18.89 -8.65 -43.91
C SER A 614 -18.16 -8.01 -42.74
N TYR A 615 -16.88 -7.68 -42.93
CA TYR A 615 -16.07 -6.96 -41.96
C TYR A 615 -15.44 -5.71 -42.57
N GLY A 616 -15.20 -4.71 -41.73
CA GLY A 616 -14.47 -3.49 -42.08
C GLY A 616 -13.56 -3.08 -40.92
N ILE A 617 -12.35 -2.66 -41.23
CA ILE A 617 -11.33 -2.23 -40.29
C ILE A 617 -10.80 -0.87 -40.78
N VAL A 618 -10.76 0.08 -39.86
CA VAL A 618 -10.05 1.35 -40.04
C VAL A 618 -9.02 1.45 -38.94
N ALA A 619 -7.74 1.57 -39.30
CA ALA A 619 -6.64 1.76 -38.36
C ALA A 619 -5.98 3.11 -38.60
N VAL A 620 -5.66 3.83 -37.52
CA VAL A 620 -4.99 5.13 -37.56
C VAL A 620 -3.79 5.06 -36.65
N ASP A 621 -2.58 5.08 -37.22
CA ASP A 621 -1.35 5.25 -36.45
C ASP A 621 -1.12 6.74 -36.19
N THR A 622 -1.45 7.18 -34.97
CA THR A 622 -1.26 8.58 -34.56
C THR A 622 0.21 8.98 -34.38
N GLY A 623 1.13 8.02 -34.24
CA GLY A 623 2.56 8.27 -34.14
C GLY A 623 3.24 8.40 -35.50
N ALA A 624 2.80 7.62 -36.49
CA ALA A 624 3.32 7.68 -37.87
C ALA A 624 2.49 8.60 -38.79
N GLY A 625 1.27 8.98 -38.39
CA GLY A 625 0.35 9.77 -39.21
C GLY A 625 -0.37 8.97 -40.30
N GLU A 626 -0.21 7.65 -40.32
CA GLU A 626 -0.71 6.77 -41.37
C GLU A 626 -2.13 6.25 -41.07
N LYS A 627 -2.89 6.01 -42.13
CA LYS A 627 -4.28 5.52 -42.05
C LYS A 627 -4.45 4.33 -42.98
N TYR A 628 -5.07 3.27 -42.46
CA TYR A 628 -5.27 2.01 -43.14
C TYR A 628 -6.74 1.63 -43.12
N VAL A 629 -7.21 1.09 -44.24
CA VAL A 629 -8.59 0.63 -44.39
C VAL A 629 -8.58 -0.74 -45.04
N ALA A 630 -9.31 -1.68 -44.45
CA ALA A 630 -9.46 -3.03 -44.97
C ALA A 630 -10.91 -3.48 -44.76
N GLY A 631 -11.40 -4.33 -45.64
CA GLY A 631 -12.72 -4.93 -45.49
C GLY A 631 -12.93 -6.06 -46.49
N GLY A 632 -13.93 -6.88 -46.23
CA GLY A 632 -14.26 -8.01 -47.09
C GLY A 632 -15.43 -8.82 -46.57
N ASP A 633 -15.82 -9.79 -47.38
CA ASP A 633 -16.87 -10.73 -47.03
C ASP A 633 -16.32 -11.83 -46.12
N LEU A 634 -17.14 -12.26 -45.16
CA LEU A 634 -16.81 -13.39 -44.31
C LEU A 634 -17.20 -14.69 -45.03
N PRO A 635 -16.36 -15.74 -44.97
CA PRO A 635 -16.68 -17.00 -45.64
C PRO A 635 -17.99 -17.62 -45.15
N ASP A 636 -18.81 -18.12 -46.07
CA ASP A 636 -20.12 -18.70 -45.75
C ASP A 636 -20.03 -19.83 -44.71
N TRP A 637 -19.01 -20.69 -44.80
CA TRP A 637 -18.80 -21.77 -43.83
C TRP A 637 -18.56 -21.26 -42.39
N LEU A 638 -17.96 -20.07 -42.24
CA LEU A 638 -17.69 -19.46 -40.94
C LEU A 638 -18.95 -18.82 -40.36
N ILE A 639 -19.74 -18.19 -41.22
CA ILE A 639 -21.07 -17.67 -40.88
C ILE A 639 -22.00 -18.83 -40.49
N GLU A 640 -22.03 -19.91 -41.26
CA GLU A 640 -22.78 -21.14 -40.97
C GLU A 640 -22.32 -21.79 -39.65
N PHE A 641 -21.01 -21.81 -39.39
CA PHE A 641 -20.47 -22.29 -38.12
C PHE A 641 -20.98 -21.46 -36.94
N TRP A 642 -20.96 -20.12 -37.02
CA TRP A 642 -21.51 -19.28 -35.97
C TRP A 642 -23.02 -19.39 -35.83
N HIS A 643 -23.74 -19.68 -36.92
CA HIS A 643 -25.17 -19.95 -36.86
C HIS A 643 -25.55 -21.25 -36.14
N ARG A 644 -24.63 -22.21 -35.98
CA ARG A 644 -24.87 -23.43 -35.18
C ARG A 644 -25.18 -23.10 -33.71
N ASP A 645 -24.54 -22.05 -33.18
CA ASP A 645 -24.69 -21.61 -31.79
C ASP A 645 -25.56 -20.34 -31.65
N SER A 646 -25.92 -19.69 -32.77
CA SER A 646 -26.73 -18.47 -32.81
C SER A 646 -27.58 -18.41 -34.08
N PRO A 647 -28.79 -19.04 -34.07
CA PRO A 647 -29.59 -19.25 -35.27
C PRO A 647 -30.18 -17.98 -35.88
N ASP A 648 -30.20 -16.86 -35.14
CA ASP A 648 -30.89 -15.63 -35.56
C ASP A 648 -29.96 -14.52 -36.11
N GLN A 649 -28.76 -14.30 -35.56
CA GLN A 649 -27.82 -13.23 -35.98
C GLN A 649 -26.34 -13.52 -35.62
N VAL A 650 -25.40 -13.03 -36.45
CA VAL A 650 -23.93 -13.19 -36.24
C VAL A 650 -23.15 -11.87 -36.16
N ILE A 651 -23.82 -10.73 -35.95
CA ILE A 651 -23.20 -9.39 -36.01
C ILE A 651 -22.06 -9.23 -35.00
N GLY A 652 -22.27 -9.63 -33.74
CA GLY A 652 -21.24 -9.52 -32.71
C GLY A 652 -20.02 -10.42 -32.99
N GLN A 653 -20.21 -11.58 -33.62
CA GLN A 653 -19.13 -12.45 -34.09
C GLN A 653 -18.35 -11.80 -35.22
N CYS A 654 -19.03 -11.14 -36.16
CA CYS A 654 -18.40 -10.38 -37.25
C CYS A 654 -17.56 -9.21 -36.70
N GLU A 655 -18.10 -8.47 -35.73
CA GLU A 655 -17.42 -7.36 -35.04
C GLU A 655 -16.17 -7.82 -34.27
N ALA A 656 -16.29 -8.90 -33.49
CA ALA A 656 -15.17 -9.47 -32.77
C ALA A 656 -14.10 -10.04 -33.71
N PHE A 657 -14.52 -10.68 -34.81
CA PHE A 657 -13.62 -11.22 -35.82
C PHE A 657 -12.83 -10.11 -36.53
N ALA A 658 -13.45 -8.96 -36.81
CA ALA A 658 -12.76 -7.79 -37.35
C ALA A 658 -11.64 -7.29 -36.43
N VAL A 659 -11.84 -7.30 -35.11
CA VAL A 659 -10.80 -6.95 -34.13
C VAL A 659 -9.66 -7.96 -34.12
N VAL A 660 -9.97 -9.25 -34.21
CA VAL A 660 -8.94 -10.31 -34.28
C VAL A 660 -8.11 -10.18 -35.55
N LEU A 661 -8.75 -9.99 -36.70
CA LEU A 661 -8.06 -9.73 -37.96
C LEU A 661 -7.20 -8.47 -37.90
N ALA A 662 -7.71 -7.37 -37.31
CA ALA A 662 -6.94 -6.15 -37.12
C ALA A 662 -5.68 -6.38 -36.27
N ARG A 663 -5.80 -7.15 -35.18
CA ARG A 663 -4.65 -7.47 -34.33
C ARG A 663 -3.59 -8.33 -35.04
N LEU A 664 -4.01 -9.21 -35.93
CA LEU A 664 -3.09 -10.07 -36.70
C LEU A 664 -2.45 -9.29 -37.85
N ALA A 665 -3.25 -8.58 -38.65
CA ALA A 665 -2.79 -7.83 -39.81
C ALA A 665 -1.91 -6.63 -39.42
N PHE A 666 -2.22 -5.96 -38.30
CA PHE A 666 -1.47 -4.81 -37.79
C PHE A 666 -0.60 -5.17 -36.57
N ALA A 667 -0.23 -6.44 -36.40
CA ALA A 667 0.54 -6.91 -35.25
C ALA A 667 1.83 -6.11 -35.01
N SER A 668 2.56 -5.80 -36.08
CA SER A 668 3.79 -4.99 -36.02
C SER A 668 3.56 -3.55 -35.53
N MET A 669 2.38 -2.99 -35.79
CA MET A 669 2.00 -1.63 -35.40
C MET A 669 1.42 -1.57 -33.98
N VAL A 670 0.73 -2.61 -33.54
CA VAL A 670 0.00 -2.66 -32.26
C VAL A 670 0.87 -3.18 -31.11
N THR A 671 1.86 -4.04 -31.40
CA THR A 671 2.70 -4.67 -30.36
C THR A 671 3.48 -3.63 -29.57
N GLY A 672 3.36 -3.67 -28.24
CA GLY A 672 4.04 -2.74 -27.32
C GLY A 672 3.46 -1.32 -27.29
N ARG A 673 2.37 -1.05 -28.01
CA ARG A 673 1.73 0.28 -28.10
C ARG A 673 0.33 0.27 -27.50
N ARG A 674 -0.05 1.38 -26.85
CA ARG A 674 -1.41 1.57 -26.32
C ARG A 674 -2.37 1.74 -27.49
N THR A 675 -3.31 0.82 -27.62
CA THR A 675 -4.23 0.75 -28.77
C THR A 675 -5.67 0.79 -28.28
N ILE A 676 -6.51 1.55 -28.96
CA ILE A 676 -7.94 1.69 -28.66
C ILE A 676 -8.72 1.08 -29.83
N PHE A 677 -9.60 0.13 -29.52
CA PHE A 677 -10.51 -0.47 -30.50
C PHE A 677 -11.90 0.13 -30.31
N PHE A 678 -12.41 0.79 -31.35
CA PHE A 678 -13.81 1.17 -31.44
C PHE A 678 -14.52 0.11 -32.27
N VAL A 679 -15.54 -0.51 -31.70
CA VAL A 679 -16.26 -1.64 -32.30
C VAL A 679 -17.74 -1.26 -32.35
N ASP A 680 -18.23 -0.97 -33.55
CA ASP A 680 -19.62 -0.61 -33.83
C ASP A 680 -19.93 -0.89 -35.30
N ASN A 681 -21.14 -1.38 -35.60
CA ASN A 681 -21.59 -1.77 -36.94
C ASN A 681 -21.81 -0.56 -37.88
N GLU A 682 -22.17 0.61 -37.34
CA GLU A 682 -22.58 1.76 -38.15
C GLU A 682 -21.43 2.70 -38.54
N SER A 683 -20.36 2.76 -37.73
CA SER A 683 -19.33 3.81 -37.82
C SER A 683 -18.46 3.73 -39.07
N SER A 684 -18.12 2.52 -39.50
CA SER A 684 -17.29 2.28 -40.69
C SER A 684 -18.08 2.40 -42.00
N ARG A 685 -19.39 2.13 -41.94
CA ARG A 685 -20.30 2.10 -43.09
C ARG A 685 -20.70 3.50 -43.56
N GLU A 686 -20.73 4.49 -42.68
CA GLU A 686 -21.05 5.88 -43.02
C GLU A 686 -19.96 6.59 -43.85
N VAL A 687 -18.71 6.10 -43.82
CA VAL A 687 -17.55 6.78 -44.45
C VAL A 687 -16.91 5.97 -45.59
N TRP A 688 -17.41 4.76 -45.83
CA TRP A 688 -16.92 3.84 -46.87
C TRP A 688 -17.77 3.95 -48.14
N ASP A 689 -17.12 4.14 -49.28
CA ASP A 689 -17.77 4.11 -50.59
C ASP A 689 -17.63 2.70 -51.21
N PRO A 690 -18.73 1.92 -51.33
CA PRO A 690 -18.69 0.57 -51.85
C PRO A 690 -18.30 0.48 -53.34
N ALA A 691 -18.51 1.54 -54.13
CA ALA A 691 -18.21 1.54 -55.56
C ALA A 691 -16.72 1.73 -55.84
N SER A 692 -16.05 2.59 -55.05
CA SER A 692 -14.62 2.89 -55.20
C SER A 692 -13.71 2.08 -54.26
N LYS A 693 -14.28 1.30 -53.33
CA LYS A 693 -13.56 0.59 -52.27
C LYS A 693 -12.59 1.51 -51.50
N SER A 694 -13.03 2.74 -51.23
CA SER A 694 -12.20 3.75 -50.56
C SER A 694 -13.00 4.51 -49.49
N LEU A 695 -12.29 5.15 -48.57
CA LEU A 695 -12.90 5.94 -47.50
C LEU A 695 -13.09 7.37 -48.01
N GLN A 696 -14.33 7.86 -48.08
CA GLN A 696 -14.60 9.26 -48.40
C GLN A 696 -14.34 10.12 -47.16
N THR A 697 -13.07 10.37 -46.85
CA THR A 697 -12.72 11.45 -45.93
C THR A 697 -12.83 12.78 -46.67
N ALA A 698 -13.51 13.76 -46.08
CA ALA A 698 -13.47 15.13 -46.59
C ALA A 698 -12.00 15.54 -46.82
N GLU A 699 -11.67 16.00 -48.04
CA GLU A 699 -10.30 16.37 -48.48
C GLU A 699 -9.66 17.50 -47.65
N THR A 700 -10.38 18.07 -46.70
CA THR A 700 -9.85 19.07 -45.78
C THR A 700 -8.70 18.48 -44.94
N PRO A 701 -7.48 19.05 -45.03
CA PRO A 701 -6.38 18.64 -44.17
C PRO A 701 -6.80 18.74 -42.70
N GLY A 702 -6.30 17.82 -41.87
CA GLY A 702 -6.55 17.86 -40.43
C GLY A 702 -6.14 19.22 -39.87
N ILE A 703 -7.00 19.83 -39.05
CA ILE A 703 -6.67 21.12 -38.43
C ILE A 703 -5.47 20.88 -37.49
N THR A 704 -4.36 21.57 -37.75
CA THR A 704 -3.20 21.51 -36.86
C THR A 704 -3.52 22.23 -35.55
N GLN A 705 -2.89 21.80 -34.44
CA GLN A 705 -3.09 22.42 -33.14
C GLN A 705 -2.79 23.93 -33.18
N ALA A 706 -1.80 24.36 -33.97
CA ALA A 706 -1.47 25.77 -34.15
C ALA A 706 -2.60 26.56 -34.85
N ALA A 707 -3.19 26.02 -35.91
CA ALA A 707 -4.32 26.65 -36.60
C ALA A 707 -5.57 26.72 -35.73
N LEU A 708 -5.86 25.65 -34.97
CA LEU A 708 -6.97 25.63 -34.01
C LEU A 708 -6.82 26.72 -32.93
N LEU A 709 -5.61 26.88 -32.39
CA LEU A 709 -5.33 27.90 -31.37
C LEU A 709 -5.44 29.32 -31.93
N GLN A 710 -5.01 29.56 -33.18
CA GLN A 710 -5.14 30.85 -33.85
C GLN A 710 -6.60 31.25 -34.05
N ASP A 711 -7.44 30.31 -34.49
CA ASP A 711 -8.86 30.52 -34.71
C ASP A 711 -9.63 30.71 -33.39
N VAL A 712 -9.27 29.95 -32.34
CA VAL A 712 -9.81 30.16 -30.98
C VAL A 712 -9.42 31.54 -30.45
N GLN A 713 -8.19 32.00 -30.68
CA GLN A 713 -7.75 33.34 -30.28
C GLN A 713 -8.55 34.45 -30.99
N GLN A 714 -8.89 34.28 -32.27
CA GLN A 714 -9.74 35.22 -33.01
C GLN A 714 -11.16 35.27 -32.45
N ILE A 715 -11.74 34.11 -32.08
CA ILE A 715 -13.04 34.05 -31.41
C ILE A 715 -12.98 34.76 -30.06
N ILE A 716 -11.95 34.50 -29.26
CA ILE A 716 -11.77 35.19 -27.97
C ILE A 716 -11.68 36.70 -28.17
N THR A 717 -10.89 37.16 -29.15
CA THR A 717 -10.74 38.59 -29.47
C THR A 717 -12.08 39.21 -29.88
N TRP A 718 -12.80 38.57 -30.81
CA TRP A 718 -14.09 39.04 -31.28
C TRP A 718 -15.17 39.08 -30.18
N VAL A 719 -15.24 38.03 -29.36
CA VAL A 719 -16.13 37.92 -28.18
C VAL A 719 -15.79 38.98 -27.13
N THR A 720 -14.52 39.36 -27.02
CA THR A 720 -14.07 40.42 -26.10
C THR A 720 -14.43 41.82 -26.64
N GLU A 721 -14.41 42.01 -27.96
CA GLU A 721 -14.75 43.28 -28.61
C GLU A 721 -16.27 43.53 -28.73
N HIS A 722 -17.10 42.48 -28.72
CA HIS A 722 -18.57 42.57 -28.86
C HIS A 722 -19.32 41.76 -27.77
N PRO A 723 -19.11 42.04 -26.48
CA PRO A 723 -19.63 41.22 -25.37
C PRO A 723 -21.16 41.23 -25.25
N GLU A 724 -21.83 42.26 -25.76
CA GLU A 724 -23.30 42.41 -25.76
C GLU A 724 -24.05 41.36 -26.59
N LEU A 725 -23.32 40.64 -27.45
CA LEU A 725 -23.83 39.66 -28.38
C LEU A 725 -23.91 38.23 -27.78
N ILE A 726 -23.37 38.01 -26.58
CA ILE A 726 -23.28 36.70 -25.93
C ILE A 726 -24.51 36.43 -25.07
N LEU A 727 -25.35 35.47 -25.47
CA LEU A 727 -26.62 35.16 -24.78
C LEU A 727 -26.44 34.19 -23.59
N ASN A 728 -25.40 33.35 -23.62
CA ASN A 728 -24.99 32.50 -22.51
C ASN A 728 -23.56 32.02 -22.72
N PHE A 729 -22.74 32.03 -21.66
CA PHE A 729 -21.43 31.40 -21.60
C PHE A 729 -21.45 30.37 -20.46
N ARG A 730 -21.18 29.10 -20.78
CA ARG A 730 -21.03 28.05 -19.75
C ARG A 730 -19.71 27.32 -19.96
N SER A 731 -18.76 27.58 -19.07
CA SER A 731 -17.62 26.69 -18.88
C SER A 731 -18.00 25.58 -17.89
N THR A 732 -17.70 24.33 -18.21
CA THR A 732 -17.87 23.22 -17.27
C THR A 732 -16.75 23.14 -16.22
N ARG A 733 -15.75 24.05 -16.26
CA ARG A 733 -14.72 24.26 -15.24
C ARG A 733 -14.29 25.73 -15.13
N PRO A 734 -13.98 26.27 -13.94
CA PRO A 734 -13.42 27.62 -13.83
C PRO A 734 -12.03 27.69 -14.49
N LEU A 735 -11.78 28.71 -15.30
CA LEU A 735 -10.46 29.05 -15.84
C LEU A 735 -9.61 29.63 -14.70
N THR A 736 -9.05 28.78 -13.85
CA THR A 736 -8.06 29.21 -12.86
C THR A 736 -6.70 29.37 -13.54
N GLY A 737 -6.00 30.48 -13.28
CA GLY A 737 -4.74 30.88 -13.95
C GLY A 737 -3.52 29.97 -13.75
N GLU A 738 -3.69 28.81 -13.13
CA GLU A 738 -2.64 27.79 -13.01
C GLU A 738 -2.82 26.73 -14.09
N THR A 739 -2.04 26.86 -15.17
CA THR A 739 -1.89 25.82 -16.20
C THR A 739 -1.33 24.53 -15.57
N PRO A 740 -2.05 23.39 -15.60
CA PRO A 740 -1.47 22.10 -15.26
C PRO A 740 -0.57 21.65 -16.42
N THR A 741 0.59 21.10 -16.09
CA THR A 741 1.65 20.57 -16.97
C THR A 741 1.26 19.36 -17.84
N ARG A 742 0.00 19.23 -18.25
CA ARG A 742 -0.46 18.18 -19.19
C ARG A 742 -1.11 18.82 -20.42
N ASN A 743 -0.56 18.50 -21.59
CA ASN A 743 -0.93 19.00 -22.93
C ASN A 743 -2.36 18.62 -23.40
N SER A 744 -3.40 18.90 -22.63
CA SER A 744 -4.78 18.87 -23.13
C SER A 744 -5.73 19.63 -22.22
N THR A 745 -6.44 20.60 -22.81
CA THR A 745 -7.58 21.29 -22.20
C THR A 745 -8.82 20.93 -23.00
N VAL A 746 -9.82 20.34 -22.36
CA VAL A 746 -11.14 20.08 -22.98
C VAL A 746 -12.11 21.11 -22.43
N PHE A 747 -12.72 21.90 -23.30
CA PHE A 747 -13.79 22.84 -22.97
C PHE A 747 -14.98 22.63 -23.89
N LEU A 748 -16.19 22.90 -23.38
CA LEU A 748 -17.42 22.94 -24.16
C LEU A 748 -17.81 24.41 -24.30
N LEU A 749 -17.81 24.94 -25.53
CA LEU A 749 -18.20 26.31 -25.81
C LEU A 749 -19.62 26.30 -26.41
N THR A 750 -20.57 26.92 -25.73
CA THR A 750 -21.93 27.13 -26.27
C THR A 750 -22.13 28.64 -26.38
N ILE A 751 -22.30 29.17 -27.59
CA ILE A 751 -22.56 30.59 -27.85
C ILE A 751 -23.96 30.69 -28.43
N GLY A 752 -24.87 31.36 -27.71
CA GLY A 752 -26.17 31.80 -28.25
C GLY A 752 -26.10 33.27 -28.65
N HIS A 753 -26.79 33.67 -29.72
CA HIS A 753 -26.79 35.04 -30.25
C HIS A 753 -28.21 35.56 -30.55
N ARG A 754 -28.39 36.88 -30.68
CA ARG A 754 -29.71 37.55 -30.80
C ARG A 754 -30.06 38.17 -32.17
N ILE A 755 -29.19 38.18 -33.18
CA ILE A 755 -29.42 38.83 -34.49
C ILE A 755 -29.00 37.94 -35.69
N GLU A 756 -29.64 38.17 -36.85
CA GLU A 756 -29.56 37.49 -38.15
C GLU A 756 -28.14 37.13 -38.65
N GLY A 757 -27.93 35.82 -38.84
CA GLY A 757 -27.26 35.26 -40.01
C GLY A 757 -25.77 35.52 -40.21
N ASP A 758 -25.35 36.69 -40.68
CA ASP A 758 -24.25 36.73 -41.66
C ASP A 758 -22.82 36.92 -41.12
N LEU A 759 -22.64 37.34 -39.86
CA LEU A 759 -21.30 37.61 -39.31
C LEU A 759 -20.58 36.34 -38.82
N LEU A 760 -21.30 35.38 -38.23
CA LEU A 760 -20.73 34.13 -37.72
C LEU A 760 -20.33 33.16 -38.84
N HIS A 761 -20.95 33.30 -40.03
CA HIS A 761 -20.54 32.55 -41.24
C HIS A 761 -19.17 32.97 -41.78
N LYS A 762 -18.62 34.11 -41.33
CA LYS A 762 -17.26 34.56 -41.67
C LYS A 762 -16.20 33.94 -40.75
N LEU A 763 -16.56 33.44 -39.57
CA LEU A 763 -15.66 32.68 -38.71
C LEU A 763 -15.45 31.29 -39.34
N LYS A 764 -14.21 31.01 -39.78
CA LYS A 764 -13.89 29.78 -40.52
C LYS A 764 -13.97 28.51 -39.65
N LEU A 765 -13.90 28.64 -38.32
CA LEU A 765 -13.76 27.52 -37.39
C LEU A 765 -14.98 26.56 -37.37
N PRO A 766 -16.25 27.00 -37.23
CA PRO A 766 -17.38 26.06 -37.22
C PRO A 766 -17.53 25.32 -38.55
N LYS A 767 -17.16 25.96 -39.67
CA LYS A 767 -17.19 25.37 -41.02
C LYS A 767 -16.03 24.41 -41.27
N ALA A 768 -14.83 24.71 -40.74
CA ALA A 768 -13.64 23.85 -40.83
C ALA A 768 -13.74 22.62 -39.90
N MET A 769 -14.47 22.73 -38.79
CA MET A 769 -14.73 21.63 -37.86
C MET A 769 -15.98 20.82 -38.23
N SER A 770 -16.98 21.41 -38.90
CA SER A 770 -18.15 20.65 -39.39
C SER A 770 -17.74 19.75 -40.55
N GLY A 771 -17.81 18.43 -40.36
CA GLY A 771 -17.42 17.43 -41.36
C GLY A 771 -16.07 16.76 -41.10
N GLN A 772 -15.37 17.10 -40.01
CA GLN A 772 -14.19 16.34 -39.57
C GLN A 772 -14.64 14.95 -39.09
N ALA A 773 -14.13 13.91 -39.77
CA ALA A 773 -14.49 12.51 -39.50
C ALA A 773 -14.26 12.10 -38.03
N SER A 774 -13.21 12.64 -37.39
CA SER A 774 -12.90 12.40 -35.97
C SER A 774 -13.98 12.92 -35.02
N LEU A 775 -14.64 14.04 -35.34
CA LEU A 775 -15.73 14.59 -34.53
C LEU A 775 -17.05 13.85 -34.77
N MET A 776 -17.29 13.39 -36.01
CA MET A 776 -18.42 12.54 -36.35
C MET A 776 -18.36 11.19 -35.64
N LEU A 777 -17.16 10.57 -35.57
CA LEU A 777 -16.91 9.33 -34.84
C LEU A 777 -17.14 9.46 -33.32
N LEU A 778 -16.94 10.65 -32.75
CA LEU A 778 -17.23 10.93 -31.34
C LEU A 778 -18.70 11.33 -31.10
N ARG A 779 -19.56 11.25 -32.12
CA ARG A 779 -20.96 11.75 -32.13
C ARG A 779 -21.08 13.24 -31.77
N VAL A 780 -20.02 14.02 -31.94
CA VAL A 780 -20.03 15.48 -31.78
C VAL A 780 -20.57 16.09 -33.08
N ARG A 781 -21.87 16.40 -33.10
CA ARG A 781 -22.49 17.12 -34.23
C ARG A 781 -22.35 18.62 -34.04
N LEU A 782 -21.35 19.21 -34.68
CA LEU A 782 -21.31 20.65 -34.93
C LEU A 782 -22.23 20.94 -36.12
N ALA A 783 -23.49 21.25 -35.84
CA ALA A 783 -24.39 21.77 -36.86
C ALA A 783 -24.23 23.29 -36.93
N ALA A 784 -24.05 23.84 -38.12
CA ALA A 784 -24.48 25.22 -38.38
C ALA A 784 -26.01 25.23 -38.14
N GLU A 785 -26.45 25.71 -36.99
CA GLU A 785 -27.82 25.45 -36.53
C GLU A 785 -28.86 26.18 -37.39
N ARG A 786 -29.57 25.41 -38.21
CA ARG A 786 -31.04 25.32 -38.31
C ARG A 786 -31.85 26.60 -38.07
N LEU A 787 -31.91 27.46 -39.09
CA LEU A 787 -33.03 28.41 -39.31
C LEU A 787 -34.37 27.69 -39.65
N ARG A 788 -34.37 26.37 -39.90
CA ARG A 788 -35.53 25.66 -40.48
C ARG A 788 -36.64 25.23 -39.51
N ARG A 789 -36.50 25.38 -38.18
CA ARG A 789 -37.46 24.81 -37.20
C ARG A 789 -38.20 25.82 -36.33
N GLN A 790 -37.98 27.12 -36.49
CA GLN A 790 -38.81 28.11 -35.80
C GLN A 790 -40.08 28.41 -36.61
N PRO A 791 -41.29 28.28 -36.01
CA PRO A 791 -42.56 28.57 -36.69
C PRO A 791 -42.61 29.98 -37.29
N LEU A 792 -42.00 30.96 -36.61
CA LEU A 792 -41.94 32.36 -37.04
C LEU A 792 -41.12 32.55 -38.33
N ALA A 793 -39.99 31.83 -38.47
CA ALA A 793 -39.14 31.89 -39.66
C ALA A 793 -39.81 31.21 -40.88
N GLN A 794 -40.58 30.14 -40.67
CA GLN A 794 -41.40 29.53 -41.72
C GLN A 794 -42.58 30.43 -42.15
N GLN A 795 -43.13 31.21 -41.22
CA GLN A 795 -44.22 32.15 -41.48
C GLN A 795 -43.74 33.35 -42.31
N VAL A 796 -42.54 33.87 -42.02
CA VAL A 796 -41.89 34.91 -42.83
C VAL A 796 -41.53 34.39 -44.22
N ALA A 797 -40.93 33.20 -44.35
CA ALA A 797 -40.58 32.62 -45.65
C ALA A 797 -41.79 32.43 -46.60
N ARG A 798 -42.97 32.12 -46.07
CA ARG A 798 -44.23 32.07 -46.84
C ARG A 798 -44.72 33.46 -47.24
N GLN A 799 -44.49 34.47 -46.42
CA GLN A 799 -44.90 35.85 -46.72
C GLN A 799 -44.00 36.53 -47.76
N VAL A 800 -42.74 36.10 -47.91
CA VAL A 800 -41.82 36.63 -48.93
C VAL A 800 -41.68 35.75 -50.18
N GLY A 801 -42.47 34.68 -50.31
CA GLY A 801 -42.59 33.88 -51.54
C GLY A 801 -41.38 33.02 -51.90
N LEU A 802 -40.58 32.61 -50.93
CA LEU A 802 -39.35 31.81 -51.14
C LEU A 802 -39.54 30.30 -50.87
N MET A 803 -40.79 29.83 -50.82
CA MET A 803 -41.19 28.41 -50.79
C MET A 803 -42.37 28.15 -51.71
#